data_AF-A0A7X7X2N7-F1
#
_entry.id   AF-A0A7X7X2N7-F1
#
_cell.length_a   1.000
_cell.length_b   1.000
_cell.length_c   1.000
_cell.angle_alpha   90.00
_cell.angle_beta   90.00
_cell.angle_gamma   90.00
#
_symmetry.space_group_name_H-M   'P 1'
#
loop_
_entity.id
_entity.type
_entity.pdbx_description
1 polymer ?
#
loop_
_entity_poly.entity_id
_entity_poly.type
_entity_poly.pdbx_seq_one_letter_code
_entity_poly.pdbx_strand_id
1 'polypeptide(L)'
;MKNLARVFIVVLLIISIACPAFAAETAFLSRSGKSDFRGLWVSTVVNIDYPVKPTTDPETLKKEAIRILDLAQDTGFNAVFLQVRPTADAFYKSQIFPWSKYLTGKQGVAPAGGFDPLEFWVTEAHKRGLELHAWINPYRVTKKEAGQPAHDFASLASNNPAVLNPQWVVKHSDGNLYFDPGLPQVRQLIIDGVLEIIRNYDVDGIHFDDYFYPSTTFNDQTTYNKYRISGQSLDDWRRENVNTLIRDCYKAIKAARSSVRFGISPFGIWANRSSNPKGSDTSGFQSYSGHYADSLKWVKDGIIDYIAPQLYWNIGYSVADYSKLLAWWKNAVSGTGVDLYIGQAAYKAGDSNPSSPWYGTQEIVRQLELNSTVEEVKGSIMFTYNSLANYPALTEAIKEVYSKWDQMAGQIKVSVSRPSSNISTSLDKYYINGASDPDKPLFLNNIPILDRSEQGYFGVLVPLQPGENSFTFSQAGSSVTRVITRTVPSGSGKMSKAEIIPASTFPRSQFYGMPGETITLSCQAPAGSSVKVQLDGKSYNMKQTTPTPGGTGIHTATFTYEYTLPTYTGTPRIVDLGVPVYTMDYKGVASTQNGGARIGVIMKGTPYYAEVKASMAYTFNEPSSTNGGIHQLYSGMVDSITGMSGSYVRLSSGQWIGKSDVNIYEPGFKLEPVIKNMEYKTGNVWDTLRLETTLSPAAFASFDGTDLTLTVSASSTASVPQLPANAPISSFDISKNGGSGTRITLNIKPGETLGGYYVQKTETGLELKIRRKAVVKNQSQPLGGITIILDPGHGGTDPGAIGPLGWAYAEKDINLSLARKLQSELESLGARVYLTRDSDINLSLDDRLLMSRLMLPDLFISLHANSMPDNVDISKVDGFSVWYREQLAAPLVEMLYDHVTGSLNRTGKGMHVRNFYVTRGTWAPSILLETGFVPNPQEFEWLTDEEEQTRLAKNIAEAITAYFRK
;
A
#
# COMPACT_ATOMS: atom_id res chain seq x y z
N MET A 1 -10.15 2.50 70.34
CA MET A 1 -10.29 3.96 70.16
C MET A 1 -9.21 4.65 70.96
N LYS A 2 -8.48 5.54 70.30
CA LYS A 2 -7.44 6.40 70.87
C LYS A 2 -6.15 5.63 71.17
N ASN A 3 -5.35 5.41 70.12
CA ASN A 3 -4.93 6.37 69.08
C ASN A 3 -4.27 7.60 69.68
N LEU A 4 -3.24 8.06 68.98
CA LEU A 4 -2.40 9.21 69.29
C LEU A 4 -1.58 8.92 70.56
N ALA A 5 -0.27 8.67 70.55
CA ALA A 5 0.69 9.71 70.17
C ALA A 5 2.14 9.23 70.38
N ARG A 6 2.52 8.00 70.01
CA ARG A 6 3.94 7.58 70.09
C ARG A 6 4.52 6.90 68.85
N VAL A 7 3.83 7.06 67.72
CA VAL A 7 4.41 6.96 66.36
C VAL A 7 5.11 8.29 65.96
N PHE A 8 5.16 9.25 66.88
CA PHE A 8 5.54 10.66 66.63
C PHE A 8 7.04 11.01 66.82
N ILE A 9 7.93 10.05 67.06
CA ILE A 9 9.38 10.33 67.26
C ILE A 9 10.28 9.72 66.16
N VAL A 10 9.74 8.87 65.27
CA VAL A 10 10.47 8.36 64.10
C VAL A 10 10.13 9.12 62.81
N VAL A 11 9.09 9.98 62.83
CA VAL A 11 8.61 10.74 61.66
C VAL A 11 9.20 12.16 61.57
N LEU A 12 10.02 12.60 62.54
CA LEU A 12 10.61 13.96 62.57
C LEU A 12 12.12 14.03 62.27
N LEU A 13 12.76 12.91 61.90
CA LEU A 13 14.13 12.91 61.36
C LEU A 13 14.20 12.66 59.84
N ILE A 14 13.06 12.53 59.16
CA ILE A 14 12.97 12.21 57.72
C ILE A 14 12.35 13.35 56.90
N ILE A 15 11.90 14.45 57.53
CA ILE A 15 11.30 15.61 56.83
C ILE A 15 11.89 16.91 57.39
N SER A 16 13.18 17.20 57.16
CA SER A 16 13.74 18.56 57.37
C SER A 16 15.08 18.87 56.66
N ILE A 17 15.54 18.08 55.69
CA ILE A 17 16.65 18.51 54.81
C ILE A 17 16.08 18.68 53.40
N ALA A 18 15.40 19.83 53.23
CA ALA A 18 14.92 20.35 51.97
C ALA A 18 15.75 21.58 51.59
N CYS A 19 16.35 21.54 50.39
CA CYS A 19 16.93 22.62 49.57
C CYS A 19 18.04 23.50 50.18
N PRO A 20 19.20 23.64 49.48
CA PRO A 20 19.21 24.15 48.12
C PRO A 20 19.98 23.26 47.15
N ALA A 21 19.28 22.69 46.17
CA ALA A 21 19.86 22.23 44.92
C ALA A 21 18.96 22.70 43.77
N PHE A 22 18.73 24.01 43.70
CA PHE A 22 18.43 24.67 42.43
C PHE A 22 19.78 24.97 41.78
N ALA A 23 20.14 24.14 40.79
CA ALA A 23 21.21 24.30 39.79
C ALA A 23 21.92 22.95 39.54
N ALA A 24 21.15 21.97 39.09
CA ALA A 24 21.66 20.85 38.31
C ALA A 24 20.55 20.43 37.34
N GLU A 25 20.25 21.31 36.38
CA GLU A 25 19.64 20.89 35.11
C GLU A 25 20.68 20.03 34.35
N THR A 26 20.91 18.82 34.84
CA THR A 26 21.48 17.77 34.00
C THR A 26 20.34 17.16 33.23
N ALA A 27 20.18 17.69 32.01
CA ALA A 27 19.63 17.05 30.83
C ALA A 27 19.18 15.59 31.03
N PHE A 28 17.94 15.40 31.44
CA PHE A 28 17.19 14.24 30.98
C PHE A 28 16.94 14.47 29.49
N LEU A 29 17.88 14.00 28.66
CA LEU A 29 17.63 13.77 27.25
C LEU A 29 16.50 12.75 27.16
N SER A 30 15.30 13.30 27.00
CA SER A 30 14.18 12.69 26.32
C SER A 30 14.67 12.05 25.01
N ARG A 31 15.04 10.76 25.06
CA ARG A 31 14.98 9.90 23.88
C ARG A 31 13.53 9.47 23.74
N SER A 32 12.73 10.35 23.14
CA SER A 32 11.32 10.17 22.82
C SER A 32 11.11 10.73 21.42
N GLY A 33 10.52 9.92 20.53
CA GLY A 33 10.22 10.25 19.14
C GLY A 33 11.40 10.06 18.18
N LYS A 34 11.15 9.48 17.00
CA LYS A 34 12.02 9.72 15.84
C LYS A 34 12.20 11.24 15.74
N SER A 35 13.42 11.74 15.93
CA SER A 35 13.76 13.11 15.57
C SER A 35 13.66 13.17 14.05
N ASP A 36 12.61 13.83 13.56
CA ASP A 36 12.39 14.04 12.14
C ASP A 36 12.93 15.42 11.76
N PHE A 37 14.22 15.48 11.44
CA PHE A 37 14.89 16.71 11.05
C PHE A 37 14.47 17.12 9.64
N ARG A 38 13.93 18.34 9.49
CA ARG A 38 13.36 18.86 8.26
C ARG A 38 14.04 20.17 7.94
N GLY A 39 15.06 20.10 7.09
CA GLY A 39 15.90 21.23 6.72
C GLY A 39 15.54 21.88 5.39
N LEU A 40 15.81 23.18 5.28
CA LEU A 40 15.74 23.93 4.02
C LEU A 40 17.05 24.69 3.76
N TRP A 41 17.71 24.45 2.62
CA TRP A 41 18.87 25.27 2.22
C TRP A 41 18.43 26.60 1.62
N VAL A 42 19.10 27.67 2.07
CA VAL A 42 18.96 29.04 1.58
C VAL A 42 20.33 29.53 1.11
N SER A 43 20.54 29.45 -0.20
CA SER A 43 21.79 29.78 -0.88
C SER A 43 21.88 31.27 -1.22
N THR A 44 23.01 31.88 -0.91
CA THR A 44 23.25 33.31 -1.14
C THR A 44 24.23 33.59 -2.27
N VAL A 45 25.09 32.62 -2.62
CA VAL A 45 25.98 32.71 -3.78
C VAL A 45 25.15 32.93 -5.04
N VAL A 46 25.59 33.87 -5.89
CA VAL A 46 24.91 34.31 -7.12
C VAL A 46 23.42 34.66 -6.92
N ASN A 47 23.04 35.01 -5.69
CA ASN A 47 21.67 35.36 -5.31
C ASN A 47 20.64 34.26 -5.66
N ILE A 48 21.02 32.97 -5.48
CA ILE A 48 20.14 31.84 -5.78
C ILE A 48 18.82 31.94 -5.02
N ASP A 49 18.84 32.15 -3.70
CA ASP A 49 17.64 32.25 -2.86
C ASP A 49 17.54 33.61 -2.14
N TYR A 50 18.66 34.13 -1.59
CA TYR A 50 18.65 35.34 -0.77
C TYR A 50 19.93 36.21 -0.89
N PRO A 51 19.81 37.55 -0.93
CA PRO A 51 18.60 38.28 -1.29
C PRO A 51 18.29 38.09 -2.77
N VAL A 52 17.06 38.38 -3.20
CA VAL A 52 16.63 38.27 -4.60
C VAL A 52 17.50 39.17 -5.50
N LYS A 53 17.84 40.37 -5.01
CA LYS A 53 18.81 41.27 -5.62
C LYS A 53 19.69 41.87 -4.54
N PRO A 54 20.99 42.11 -4.81
CA PRO A 54 21.83 42.80 -3.86
C PRO A 54 21.30 44.21 -3.54
N THR A 55 21.29 44.58 -2.27
CA THR A 55 20.78 45.87 -1.78
C THR A 55 21.43 46.25 -0.46
N THR A 56 21.59 47.55 -0.21
CA THR A 56 22.00 48.06 1.10
C THR A 56 20.81 48.36 2.01
N ASP A 57 19.57 48.25 1.51
CA ASP A 57 18.35 48.56 2.28
C ASP A 57 17.98 47.43 3.27
N PRO A 58 18.05 47.68 4.59
CA PRO A 58 17.71 46.68 5.60
C PRO A 58 16.27 46.20 5.53
N GLU A 59 15.32 47.07 5.16
CA GLU A 59 13.90 46.70 5.20
C GLU A 59 13.56 45.68 4.11
N THR A 60 14.14 45.83 2.92
CA THR A 60 14.07 44.81 1.87
C THR A 60 14.67 43.47 2.33
N LEU A 61 15.87 43.50 2.92
CA LEU A 61 16.56 42.30 3.40
C LEU A 61 15.78 41.57 4.51
N LYS A 62 15.18 42.30 5.45
CA LYS A 62 14.34 41.74 6.52
C LYS A 62 13.08 41.10 5.96
N LYS A 63 12.40 41.79 5.04
CA LYS A 63 11.15 41.30 4.44
C LYS A 63 11.36 40.00 3.66
N GLU A 64 12.45 39.90 2.90
CA GLU A 64 12.80 38.68 2.18
C GLU A 64 13.17 37.53 3.11
N ALA A 65 13.92 37.81 4.19
CA ALA A 65 14.26 36.82 5.22
C ALA A 65 13.01 36.27 5.92
N ILE A 66 12.11 37.16 6.36
CA ILE A 66 10.82 36.77 6.97
C ILE A 66 10.03 35.87 6.03
N ARG A 67 9.91 36.23 4.74
CA ARG A 67 9.17 35.42 3.76
C ARG A 67 9.74 34.00 3.62
N ILE A 68 11.05 33.84 3.69
CA ILE A 68 11.70 32.52 3.63
C ILE A 68 11.39 31.72 4.88
N LEU A 69 11.52 32.34 6.06
CA LEU A 69 11.26 31.69 7.35
C LEU A 69 9.77 31.33 7.52
N ASP A 70 8.85 32.18 7.06
CA ASP A 70 7.41 31.90 7.06
C ASP A 70 7.09 30.69 6.18
N LEU A 71 7.64 30.63 4.95
CA LEU A 71 7.48 29.45 4.08
C LEU A 71 8.04 28.19 4.73
N ALA A 72 9.21 28.29 5.37
CA ALA A 72 9.82 27.16 6.07
C ALA A 72 8.90 26.62 7.17
N GLN A 73 8.40 27.51 8.05
CA GLN A 73 7.48 27.15 9.13
C GLN A 73 6.16 26.58 8.57
N ASP A 74 5.54 27.24 7.59
CA ASP A 74 4.23 26.86 7.03
C ASP A 74 4.24 25.52 6.31
N THR A 75 5.39 25.10 5.80
CA THR A 75 5.59 23.80 5.14
C THR A 75 5.86 22.68 6.16
N GLY A 76 6.23 23.03 7.40
CA GLY A 76 6.56 22.07 8.46
C GLY A 76 8.05 21.78 8.62
N PHE A 77 8.94 22.62 8.05
CA PHE A 77 10.37 22.54 8.34
C PHE A 77 10.67 22.98 9.77
N ASN A 78 11.74 22.44 10.35
CA ASN A 78 12.22 22.79 11.70
C ASN A 78 13.66 23.34 11.71
N ALA A 79 14.33 23.41 10.55
CA ALA A 79 15.66 23.99 10.43
C ALA A 79 15.89 24.71 9.08
N VAL A 80 16.70 25.77 9.11
CA VAL A 80 17.14 26.52 7.93
C VAL A 80 18.66 26.60 7.88
N PHE A 81 19.21 26.33 6.69
CA PHE A 81 20.64 26.37 6.43
C PHE A 81 20.97 27.60 5.57
N LEU A 82 21.29 28.72 6.24
CA LEU A 82 21.58 29.98 5.58
C LEU A 82 23.05 30.05 5.17
N GLN A 83 23.32 30.27 3.88
CA GLN A 83 24.69 30.47 3.41
C GLN A 83 25.25 31.82 3.85
N VAL A 84 25.99 31.84 4.95
CA VAL A 84 26.57 33.06 5.53
C VAL A 84 27.93 33.41 4.96
N ARG A 85 28.62 32.44 4.33
CA ARG A 85 29.95 32.62 3.73
C ARG A 85 30.08 31.95 2.35
N PRO A 86 29.61 32.60 1.27
CA PRO A 86 29.61 32.00 -0.07
C PRO A 86 30.98 32.03 -0.79
N THR A 87 31.75 33.12 -0.67
CA THR A 87 33.01 33.36 -1.43
C THR A 87 34.03 34.19 -0.63
N ALA A 88 34.58 33.61 0.45
CA ALA A 88 35.54 34.27 1.35
C ALA A 88 35.08 35.68 1.82
N ASP A 89 33.79 35.79 2.11
CA ASP A 89 33.07 37.01 2.47
C ASP A 89 31.89 36.71 3.39
N ALA A 90 31.35 37.70 4.09
CA ALA A 90 30.39 37.50 5.17
C ALA A 90 29.02 38.16 4.91
N PHE A 91 27.96 37.44 5.25
CA PHE A 91 26.59 37.96 5.44
C PHE A 91 26.33 38.40 6.89
N TYR A 92 27.40 38.72 7.61
CA TYR A 92 27.39 39.09 9.02
C TYR A 92 28.55 40.05 9.30
N LYS A 93 28.51 40.75 10.43
CA LYS A 93 29.56 41.67 10.81
C LYS A 93 30.82 40.91 11.25
N SER A 94 31.79 40.79 10.35
CA SER A 94 33.05 40.10 10.56
C SER A 94 34.24 41.06 10.68
N GLN A 95 35.20 40.72 11.53
CA GLN A 95 36.54 41.33 11.60
C GLN A 95 37.55 40.63 10.68
N ILE A 96 37.20 39.43 10.17
CA ILE A 96 38.08 38.58 9.37
C ILE A 96 37.74 38.69 7.88
N PHE A 97 36.45 38.57 7.54
CA PHE A 97 35.97 38.53 6.16
C PHE A 97 35.22 39.81 5.79
N PRO A 98 35.39 40.34 4.57
CA PRO A 98 34.65 41.52 4.14
C PRO A 98 33.17 41.18 3.91
N TRP A 99 32.30 42.19 3.95
CA TRP A 99 30.89 42.03 3.57
C TRP A 99 30.73 41.44 2.17
N SER A 100 29.76 40.54 2.00
CA SER A 100 29.57 39.85 0.73
C SER A 100 29.07 40.76 -0.38
N LYS A 101 29.61 40.55 -1.59
CA LYS A 101 29.10 41.21 -2.79
C LYS A 101 27.67 40.77 -3.13
N TYR A 102 27.27 39.56 -2.75
CA TYR A 102 25.92 39.06 -3.01
C TYR A 102 24.88 39.71 -2.10
N LEU A 103 25.31 40.31 -0.99
CA LEU A 103 24.45 41.07 -0.10
C LEU A 103 24.16 42.47 -0.65
N THR A 104 25.21 43.25 -0.97
CA THR A 104 25.08 44.70 -1.27
C THR A 104 25.48 45.10 -2.69
N GLY A 105 25.94 44.16 -3.52
CA GLY A 105 26.38 44.36 -4.90
C GLY A 105 27.89 44.63 -5.02
N LYS A 106 28.58 44.92 -3.91
CA LYS A 106 30.03 45.16 -3.87
C LYS A 106 30.64 44.61 -2.58
N GLN A 107 31.71 43.82 -2.72
CA GLN A 107 32.40 43.26 -1.55
C GLN A 107 32.97 44.37 -0.65
N GLY A 108 32.89 44.18 0.66
CA GLY A 108 33.35 45.13 1.67
C GLY A 108 32.36 46.25 2.00
N VAL A 109 31.22 46.36 1.29
CA VAL A 109 30.18 47.34 1.58
C VAL A 109 29.12 46.74 2.50
N ALA A 110 28.93 47.35 3.67
CA ALA A 110 27.94 46.94 4.66
C ALA A 110 26.51 47.37 4.27
N PRO A 111 25.46 46.68 4.78
CA PRO A 111 24.10 47.20 4.78
C PRO A 111 23.99 48.56 5.49
N ALA A 112 22.99 49.36 5.11
CA ALA A 112 22.76 50.66 5.72
C ALA A 112 22.28 50.55 7.18
N GLY A 113 22.43 51.62 7.95
CA GLY A 113 21.89 51.72 9.32
C GLY A 113 22.50 50.75 10.34
N GLY A 114 23.62 50.08 10.01
CA GLY A 114 24.28 49.13 10.91
C GLY A 114 23.59 47.78 11.02
N PHE A 115 22.71 47.44 10.07
CA PHE A 115 21.98 46.17 10.05
C PHE A 115 22.93 44.97 9.89
N ASP A 116 22.82 44.00 10.80
CA ASP A 116 23.49 42.71 10.74
C ASP A 116 22.49 41.62 10.31
N PRO A 117 22.61 41.07 9.09
CA PRO A 117 21.66 40.08 8.60
C PRO A 117 21.64 38.79 9.43
N LEU A 118 22.80 38.26 9.85
CA LEU A 118 22.83 36.96 10.54
C LEU A 118 22.18 37.04 11.93
N GLU A 119 22.39 38.13 12.66
CA GLU A 119 21.71 38.37 13.94
C GLU A 119 20.18 38.40 13.76
N PHE A 120 19.70 39.06 12.71
CA PHE A 120 18.28 39.11 12.37
C PHE A 120 17.72 37.73 12.01
N TRP A 121 18.43 36.99 11.15
CA TRP A 121 18.02 35.65 10.71
C TRP A 121 17.94 34.66 11.88
N VAL A 122 18.92 34.64 12.78
CA VAL A 122 18.90 33.78 13.97
C VAL A 122 17.68 34.13 14.84
N THR A 123 17.52 35.42 15.15
CA THR A 123 16.42 35.91 15.98
C THR A 123 15.05 35.55 15.41
N GLU A 124 14.84 35.75 14.11
CA GLU A 124 13.55 35.49 13.46
C GLU A 124 13.28 33.99 13.20
N ALA A 125 14.33 33.18 12.99
CA ALA A 125 14.20 31.73 12.89
C ALA A 125 13.75 31.13 14.23
N HIS A 126 14.42 31.50 15.32
CA HIS A 126 14.09 31.03 16.67
C HIS A 126 12.68 31.42 17.11
N LYS A 127 12.20 32.63 16.76
CA LYS A 127 10.80 33.05 17.00
C LYS A 127 9.77 32.12 16.36
N ARG A 128 10.15 31.41 15.30
CA ARG A 128 9.29 30.46 14.56
C ARG A 128 9.52 29.01 14.97
N GLY A 129 10.38 28.75 15.95
CA GLY A 129 10.79 27.40 16.34
C GLY A 129 11.69 26.71 15.30
N LEU A 130 12.36 27.48 14.45
CA LEU A 130 13.30 26.98 13.46
C LEU A 130 14.73 27.08 14.01
N GLU A 131 15.50 26.01 13.91
CA GLU A 131 16.95 26.05 14.10
C GLU A 131 17.61 26.78 12.92
N LEU A 132 18.70 27.51 13.18
CA LEU A 132 19.51 28.14 12.15
C LEU A 132 20.93 27.58 12.12
N HIS A 133 21.25 26.96 10.98
CA HIS A 133 22.58 26.44 10.68
C HIS A 133 23.33 27.39 9.75
N ALA A 134 24.43 27.97 10.22
CA ALA A 134 25.27 28.84 9.42
C ALA A 134 26.10 28.03 8.41
N TRP A 135 25.74 28.14 7.14
CA TRP A 135 26.39 27.47 6.03
C TRP A 135 27.57 28.27 5.48
N ILE A 136 28.73 27.62 5.42
CA ILE A 136 30.02 28.18 5.06
C ILE A 136 30.61 27.36 3.92
N ASN A 137 31.07 28.04 2.86
CA ASN A 137 31.99 27.44 1.90
C ASN A 137 33.43 27.61 2.41
N PRO A 138 34.21 26.52 2.60
CA PRO A 138 35.51 26.59 3.26
C PRO A 138 36.60 27.30 2.44
N TYR A 139 36.71 27.02 1.14
CA TYR A 139 37.91 27.39 0.37
C TYR A 139 37.66 28.32 -0.81
N ARG A 140 36.41 28.50 -1.25
CA ARG A 140 36.10 29.34 -2.40
C ARG A 140 36.38 30.81 -2.11
N VAL A 141 37.19 31.47 -2.95
CA VAL A 141 37.48 32.91 -2.88
C VAL A 141 36.72 33.68 -3.95
N THR A 142 36.66 33.16 -5.18
CA THR A 142 35.83 33.74 -6.25
C THR A 142 34.92 32.70 -6.88
N LYS A 143 33.80 33.17 -7.44
CA LYS A 143 32.87 32.39 -8.27
C LYS A 143 32.57 33.17 -9.54
N LYS A 144 32.96 32.61 -10.68
CA LYS A 144 32.75 33.14 -12.02
C LYS A 144 31.35 32.85 -12.53
N GLU A 145 30.70 33.89 -13.04
CA GLU A 145 29.42 33.80 -13.76
C GLU A 145 29.66 33.95 -15.28
N ALA A 146 28.74 33.43 -16.08
CA ALA A 146 28.79 33.62 -17.53
C ALA A 146 28.62 35.13 -17.85
N GLY A 147 29.55 35.69 -18.63
CA GLY A 147 29.51 37.11 -19.03
C GLY A 147 30.16 38.11 -18.08
N GLN A 148 30.69 37.69 -16.92
CA GLN A 148 31.50 38.54 -16.04
C GLN A 148 33.01 38.29 -16.26
N PRO A 149 33.78 39.27 -16.79
CA PRO A 149 35.17 39.04 -17.21
C PRO A 149 36.20 39.06 -16.07
N ALA A 150 35.89 39.60 -14.88
CA ALA A 150 36.85 39.79 -13.78
C ALA A 150 36.48 38.99 -12.51
N HIS A 151 37.29 37.98 -12.17
CA HIS A 151 37.16 37.13 -10.97
C HIS A 151 38.54 36.82 -10.36
N ASP A 152 39.39 37.84 -10.28
CA ASP A 152 40.75 37.80 -9.76
C ASP A 152 40.90 38.67 -8.49
N PHE A 153 42.13 38.87 -8.02
CA PHE A 153 42.40 39.69 -6.83
C PHE A 153 41.91 41.13 -6.93
N ALA A 154 41.85 41.72 -8.14
CA ALA A 154 41.39 43.09 -8.32
C ALA A 154 39.88 43.24 -8.11
N SER A 155 39.13 42.13 -8.19
CA SER A 155 37.69 42.09 -7.91
C SER A 155 37.35 41.99 -6.42
N LEU A 156 38.35 41.79 -5.55
CA LEU A 156 38.17 41.60 -4.11
C LEU A 156 38.38 42.90 -3.33
N ALA A 157 37.74 43.01 -2.15
CA ALA A 157 37.99 44.11 -1.22
C ALA A 157 39.44 44.07 -0.71
N SER A 158 40.04 45.23 -0.43
CA SER A 158 41.45 45.34 -0.02
C SER A 158 41.76 44.66 1.32
N ASN A 159 40.75 44.51 2.19
CA ASN A 159 40.84 43.78 3.45
C ASN A 159 40.49 42.29 3.35
N ASN A 160 40.25 41.77 2.14
CA ASN A 160 39.97 40.34 1.97
C ASN A 160 41.21 39.50 2.35
N PRO A 161 41.08 38.43 3.15
CA PRO A 161 42.21 37.57 3.51
C PRO A 161 43.02 37.03 2.33
N ALA A 162 42.37 36.80 1.18
CA ALA A 162 43.04 36.41 -0.06
C ALA A 162 43.95 37.51 -0.62
N VAL A 163 43.53 38.77 -0.54
CA VAL A 163 44.33 39.93 -0.98
C VAL A 163 45.48 40.20 -0.01
N LEU A 164 45.23 40.07 1.29
CA LEU A 164 46.24 40.23 2.33
C LEU A 164 47.30 39.12 2.32
N ASN A 165 46.92 37.92 1.88
CA ASN A 165 47.78 36.74 1.83
C ASN A 165 47.70 36.05 0.46
N PRO A 166 48.20 36.67 -0.61
CA PRO A 166 48.11 36.10 -1.96
C PRO A 166 48.78 34.73 -2.09
N GLN A 167 49.78 34.44 -1.24
CA GLN A 167 50.45 33.13 -1.14
C GLN A 167 49.56 32.01 -0.61
N TRP A 168 48.37 32.32 -0.08
CA TRP A 168 47.39 31.32 0.37
C TRP A 168 46.46 30.87 -0.74
N VAL A 169 46.54 31.47 -1.92
CA VAL A 169 45.51 31.37 -2.96
C VAL A 169 46.05 30.69 -4.20
N VAL A 170 45.26 29.75 -4.72
CA VAL A 170 45.50 29.07 -5.98
C VAL A 170 44.48 29.54 -7.01
N LYS A 171 44.98 30.00 -8.15
CA LYS A 171 44.15 30.23 -9.34
C LYS A 171 43.95 28.91 -10.07
N HIS A 172 42.71 28.47 -10.17
CA HIS A 172 42.35 27.20 -10.79
C HIS A 172 41.97 27.38 -12.27
N SER A 173 41.95 26.28 -13.03
CA SER A 173 41.73 26.28 -14.49
C SER A 173 40.31 26.70 -14.90
N ASP A 174 39.35 26.62 -13.99
CA ASP A 174 37.98 27.13 -14.17
C ASP A 174 37.90 28.67 -14.09
N GLY A 175 39.02 29.33 -13.80
CA GLY A 175 39.13 30.78 -13.70
C GLY A 175 38.80 31.35 -12.32
N ASN A 176 38.53 30.51 -11.31
CA ASN A 176 38.27 30.93 -9.95
C ASN A 176 39.53 30.91 -9.07
N LEU A 177 39.47 31.61 -7.96
CA LEU A 177 40.46 31.62 -6.89
C LEU A 177 39.95 30.76 -5.72
N TYR A 178 40.85 29.97 -5.14
CA TYR A 178 40.59 29.11 -3.99
C TYR A 178 41.71 29.26 -2.97
N PHE A 179 41.39 29.19 -1.69
CA PHE A 179 42.41 28.99 -0.67
C PHE A 179 43.00 27.58 -0.77
N ASP A 180 44.32 27.45 -0.58
CA ASP A 180 45.03 26.16 -0.58
C ASP A 180 44.77 25.39 0.72
N PRO A 181 44.02 24.27 0.70
CA PRO A 181 43.69 23.51 1.91
C PRO A 181 44.93 22.87 2.58
N GLY A 182 46.04 22.74 1.84
CA GLY A 182 47.31 22.20 2.34
C GLY A 182 48.03 23.11 3.31
N LEU A 183 47.73 24.42 3.31
CA LEU A 183 48.36 25.38 4.20
C LEU A 183 47.71 25.36 5.60
N PRO A 184 48.50 25.14 6.68
CA PRO A 184 47.97 25.24 8.05
C PRO A 184 47.32 26.60 8.36
N GLN A 185 47.85 27.68 7.80
CA GLN A 185 47.32 29.04 7.99
C GLN A 185 45.94 29.21 7.37
N VAL A 186 45.68 28.58 6.21
CA VAL A 186 44.35 28.58 5.60
C VAL A 186 43.37 27.83 6.47
N ARG A 187 43.74 26.65 6.98
CA ARG A 187 42.86 25.90 7.89
C ARG A 187 42.54 26.70 9.16
N GLN A 188 43.53 27.37 9.74
CA GLN A 188 43.32 28.26 10.89
C GLN A 188 42.40 29.43 10.56
N LEU A 189 42.56 30.09 9.41
CA LEU A 189 41.65 31.16 8.96
C LEU A 189 40.19 30.69 8.91
N ILE A 190 39.95 29.46 8.45
CA ILE A 190 38.58 28.91 8.37
C ILE A 190 38.04 28.63 9.78
N ILE A 191 38.85 28.04 10.66
CA ILE A 191 38.48 27.77 12.06
C ILE A 191 38.17 29.09 12.79
N ASP A 192 38.99 30.12 12.61
CA ASP A 192 38.79 31.42 13.24
C ASP A 192 37.49 32.09 12.77
N GLY A 193 37.15 31.97 11.48
CA GLY A 193 35.85 32.41 10.95
C GLY A 193 34.65 31.68 11.55
N VAL A 194 34.76 30.35 11.71
CA VAL A 194 33.74 29.54 12.38
C VAL A 194 33.58 29.97 13.84
N LEU A 195 34.68 30.17 14.55
CA LEU A 195 34.67 30.61 15.95
C LEU A 195 34.13 32.03 16.11
N GLU A 196 34.38 32.92 15.15
CA GLU A 196 33.79 34.27 15.14
C GLU A 196 32.25 34.20 15.07
N ILE A 197 31.70 33.33 14.22
CA ILE A 197 30.25 33.13 14.14
C ILE A 197 29.71 32.59 15.47
N ILE A 198 30.33 31.56 16.02
CA ILE A 198 29.89 30.93 17.27
C ILE A 198 30.00 31.89 18.47
N ARG A 199 30.97 32.80 18.49
CA ARG A 199 31.11 33.76 19.60
C ARG A 199 30.08 34.88 19.55
N ASN A 200 29.66 35.25 18.34
CA ASN A 200 28.87 36.47 18.13
C ASN A 200 27.38 36.19 17.87
N TYR A 201 26.99 34.99 17.44
CA TYR A 201 25.62 34.67 17.04
C TYR A 201 25.13 33.37 17.68
N ASP A 202 23.85 33.33 18.03
CA ASP A 202 23.22 32.15 18.63
C ASP A 202 22.78 31.11 17.59
N VAL A 203 23.72 30.66 16.76
CA VAL A 203 23.46 29.62 15.75
C VAL A 203 23.34 28.24 16.39
N ASP A 204 22.45 27.39 15.86
CA ASP A 204 22.26 26.01 16.32
C ASP A 204 23.26 25.05 15.67
N GLY A 205 23.81 25.45 14.52
CA GLY A 205 24.79 24.64 13.82
C GLY A 205 25.72 25.41 12.89
N ILE A 206 26.83 24.77 12.57
CA ILE A 206 27.74 25.09 11.48
C ILE A 206 27.60 24.02 10.40
N HIS A 207 27.49 24.46 9.14
CA HIS A 207 27.30 23.58 8.00
C HIS A 207 28.33 23.84 6.91
N PHE A 208 29.03 22.81 6.44
CA PHE A 208 29.81 22.89 5.20
C PHE A 208 29.08 22.13 4.08
N ASP A 209 29.20 22.61 2.85
CA ASP A 209 28.68 21.94 1.64
C ASP A 209 29.74 21.02 1.01
N ASP A 210 29.58 20.70 -0.28
CA ASP A 210 30.33 19.68 -1.01
C ASP A 210 31.63 20.18 -1.66
N TYR A 211 31.97 21.47 -1.50
CA TYR A 211 33.10 22.10 -2.17
C TYR A 211 34.35 22.08 -1.30
N PHE A 212 35.22 21.10 -1.56
CA PHE A 212 36.56 21.01 -0.99
C PHE A 212 37.61 21.44 -2.02
N TYR A 213 38.41 20.53 -2.56
CA TYR A 213 39.21 20.83 -3.74
C TYR A 213 38.30 20.90 -4.98
N PRO A 214 38.55 21.82 -5.92
CA PRO A 214 37.68 22.03 -7.08
C PRO A 214 37.84 20.96 -8.18
N SER A 215 38.96 20.23 -8.21
CA SER A 215 39.19 19.12 -9.14
C SER A 215 40.40 18.29 -8.72
N THR A 216 40.70 17.23 -9.48
CA THR A 216 41.93 16.44 -9.32
C THR A 216 43.20 17.24 -9.64
N THR A 217 43.09 18.30 -10.45
CA THR A 217 44.19 19.20 -10.80
C THR A 217 44.15 20.47 -9.96
N PHE A 218 45.11 20.63 -9.06
CA PHE A 218 45.24 21.80 -8.21
C PHE A 218 46.72 22.16 -8.05
N ASN A 219 47.08 23.44 -8.13
CA ASN A 219 48.48 23.86 -8.15
C ASN A 219 49.04 24.05 -6.72
N ASP A 220 49.16 22.94 -5.99
CA ASP A 220 49.63 22.86 -4.60
C ASP A 220 50.94 22.06 -4.46
N GLN A 221 51.66 21.77 -5.56
CA GLN A 221 52.86 20.93 -5.53
C GLN A 221 53.93 21.46 -4.57
N THR A 222 54.10 22.78 -4.51
CA THR A 222 55.03 23.43 -3.56
C THR A 222 54.58 23.22 -2.11
N THR A 223 53.28 23.34 -1.84
CA THR A 223 52.69 23.10 -0.51
C THR A 223 52.81 21.63 -0.12
N TYR A 224 52.51 20.71 -1.03
CA TYR A 224 52.68 19.27 -0.85
C TYR A 224 54.13 18.91 -0.51
N ASN A 225 55.10 19.39 -1.28
CA ASN A 225 56.53 19.12 -1.03
C ASN A 225 56.99 19.61 0.35
N LYS A 226 56.37 20.68 0.87
CA LYS A 226 56.70 21.27 2.17
C LYS A 226 56.07 20.53 3.35
N TYR A 227 54.81 20.08 3.23
CA TYR A 227 54.03 19.59 4.38
C TYR A 227 53.69 18.10 4.33
N ARG A 228 54.00 17.37 3.26
CA ARG A 228 53.79 15.92 3.20
C ARG A 228 54.64 15.19 4.23
N ILE A 229 54.12 14.07 4.73
CA ILE A 229 54.94 13.09 5.46
C ILE A 229 55.64 12.13 4.48
N SER A 230 56.72 11.49 4.93
CA SER A 230 57.46 10.54 4.11
C SER A 230 56.55 9.40 3.61
N GLY A 231 56.60 9.11 2.31
CA GLY A 231 55.81 8.05 1.67
C GLY A 231 54.34 8.36 1.37
N GLN A 232 53.80 9.51 1.77
CA GLN A 232 52.39 9.87 1.51
C GLN A 232 52.17 10.32 0.06
N SER A 233 51.17 9.75 -0.61
CA SER A 233 50.78 10.16 -1.96
C SER A 233 50.14 11.57 -1.97
N LEU A 234 50.14 12.26 -3.12
CA LEU A 234 49.50 13.58 -3.24
C LEU A 234 48.00 13.52 -2.91
N ASP A 235 47.30 12.50 -3.39
CA ASP A 235 45.86 12.34 -3.18
C ASP A 235 45.53 12.05 -1.71
N ASP A 236 46.33 11.20 -1.05
CA ASP A 236 46.17 10.93 0.39
C ASP A 236 46.47 12.17 1.24
N TRP A 237 47.47 12.95 0.84
CA TRP A 237 47.78 14.22 1.49
C TRP A 237 46.64 15.23 1.34
N ARG A 238 46.06 15.37 0.15
CA ARG A 238 44.91 16.26 -0.09
C ARG A 238 43.70 15.85 0.74
N ARG A 239 43.37 14.55 0.81
CA ARG A 239 42.32 14.03 1.71
C ARG A 239 42.60 14.36 3.17
N GLU A 240 43.84 14.15 3.61
CA GLU A 240 44.19 14.41 5.02
C GLU A 240 44.16 15.90 5.38
N ASN A 241 44.45 16.79 4.43
CA ASN A 241 44.29 18.24 4.63
C ASN A 241 42.82 18.61 4.92
N VAL A 242 41.89 18.01 4.18
CA VAL A 242 40.44 18.19 4.42
C VAL A 242 40.03 17.56 5.75
N ASN A 243 40.45 16.32 6.03
CA ASN A 243 40.19 15.64 7.30
C ASN A 243 40.70 16.46 8.50
N THR A 244 41.86 17.09 8.37
CA THR A 244 42.46 17.94 9.40
C THR A 244 41.61 19.16 9.66
N LEU A 245 41.15 19.87 8.62
CA LEU A 245 40.24 20.99 8.80
C LEU A 245 38.98 20.56 9.55
N ILE A 246 38.33 19.48 9.11
CA ILE A 246 37.06 19.01 9.69
C ILE A 246 37.24 18.63 11.15
N ARG A 247 38.26 17.84 11.47
CA ARG A 247 38.57 17.42 12.83
C ARG A 247 38.88 18.60 13.75
N ASP A 248 39.65 19.56 13.27
CA ASP A 248 40.05 20.71 14.08
C ASP A 248 38.91 21.73 14.23
N CYS A 249 38.08 21.91 13.19
CA CYS A 249 36.80 22.61 13.28
C CYS A 249 35.89 21.97 14.32
N TYR A 250 35.65 20.66 14.24
CA TYR A 250 34.81 19.95 15.21
C TYR A 250 35.29 20.17 16.64
N LYS A 251 36.59 19.96 16.91
CA LYS A 251 37.18 20.21 18.23
C LYS A 251 36.99 21.67 18.68
N ALA A 252 37.24 22.63 17.81
CA ALA A 252 37.11 24.05 18.12
C ALA A 252 35.66 24.44 18.42
N ILE A 253 34.71 23.97 17.61
CA ILE A 253 33.26 24.17 17.82
C ILE A 253 32.85 23.61 19.17
N LYS A 254 33.19 22.35 19.46
CA LYS A 254 32.82 21.69 20.72
C LYS A 254 33.46 22.31 21.95
N ALA A 255 34.69 22.83 21.82
CA ALA A 255 35.35 23.58 22.88
C ALA A 255 34.72 24.97 23.11
N ALA A 256 34.25 25.64 22.05
CA ALA A 256 33.63 26.95 22.16
C ALA A 256 32.19 26.88 22.68
N ARG A 257 31.37 25.99 22.12
CA ARG A 257 29.98 25.76 22.54
C ARG A 257 29.54 24.36 22.10
N SER A 258 29.52 23.43 23.05
CA SER A 258 29.27 22.00 22.78
C SER A 258 27.89 21.70 22.18
N SER A 259 26.88 22.55 22.44
CA SER A 259 25.53 22.42 21.88
C SER A 259 25.45 22.73 20.38
N VAL A 260 26.38 23.50 19.82
CA VAL A 260 26.38 23.82 18.38
C VAL A 260 26.76 22.57 17.59
N ARG A 261 25.90 22.15 16.66
CA ARG A 261 26.17 20.99 15.79
C ARG A 261 27.08 21.38 14.64
N PHE A 262 27.98 20.48 14.25
CA PHE A 262 28.81 20.60 13.08
C PHE A 262 28.47 19.48 12.11
N GLY A 263 28.08 19.82 10.89
CA GLY A 263 27.84 18.81 9.89
C GLY A 263 28.13 19.28 8.48
N ILE A 264 28.10 18.31 7.58
CA ILE A 264 28.64 18.47 6.23
C ILE A 264 27.70 17.80 5.23
N SER A 265 27.43 18.49 4.12
CA SER A 265 26.69 17.98 2.98
C SER A 265 27.63 17.62 1.82
N PRO A 266 28.23 16.42 1.80
CA PRO A 266 29.09 16.01 0.70
C PRO A 266 28.29 15.60 -0.53
N PHE A 267 28.97 15.49 -1.67
CA PHE A 267 28.43 14.82 -2.85
C PHE A 267 27.94 13.40 -2.51
N GLY A 268 26.80 12.98 -3.10
CA GLY A 268 26.11 11.75 -2.71
C GLY A 268 26.87 10.45 -2.95
N ILE A 269 27.88 10.42 -3.83
CA ILE A 269 28.76 9.27 -4.04
C ILE A 269 30.12 9.55 -3.38
N TRP A 270 30.46 8.80 -2.33
CA TRP A 270 31.80 8.81 -1.74
C TRP A 270 32.82 8.17 -2.69
N ALA A 271 32.60 6.89 -3.03
CA ALA A 271 33.35 6.16 -4.03
C ALA A 271 32.46 5.11 -4.71
N ASN A 272 32.75 4.77 -5.97
CA ASN A 272 32.14 3.67 -6.70
C ASN A 272 32.79 2.36 -6.24
N ARG A 273 32.02 1.28 -6.16
CA ARG A 273 32.53 -0.05 -5.77
C ARG A 273 33.64 -0.55 -6.69
N SER A 274 33.58 -0.20 -7.97
CA SER A 274 34.55 -0.60 -8.99
C SER A 274 35.94 0.03 -8.80
N SER A 275 36.03 1.23 -8.21
CA SER A 275 37.28 1.92 -7.90
C SER A 275 37.73 1.72 -6.45
N ASN A 276 36.78 1.49 -5.53
CA ASN A 276 37.07 1.23 -4.12
C ASN A 276 36.09 0.17 -3.59
N PRO A 277 36.54 -0.98 -3.05
CA PRO A 277 35.65 -2.06 -2.62
C PRO A 277 34.69 -1.67 -1.49
N LYS A 278 34.97 -0.59 -0.74
CA LYS A 278 34.06 -0.03 0.27
C LYS A 278 32.97 0.86 -0.32
N GLY A 279 33.05 1.18 -1.61
CA GLY A 279 32.18 2.10 -2.32
C GLY A 279 30.76 1.58 -2.56
N SER A 280 29.88 2.48 -2.97
CA SER A 280 28.51 2.17 -3.33
C SER A 280 28.43 1.52 -4.71
N ASP A 281 27.37 0.75 -4.96
CA ASP A 281 27.11 0.16 -6.28
C ASP A 281 26.61 1.23 -7.27
N THR A 282 27.54 2.08 -7.69
CA THR A 282 27.33 3.23 -8.56
C THR A 282 28.49 3.37 -9.55
N SER A 283 28.34 4.24 -10.55
CA SER A 283 29.35 4.49 -11.59
C SER A 283 29.55 5.98 -11.90
N GLY A 284 29.11 6.85 -11.00
CA GLY A 284 29.16 8.31 -11.18
C GLY A 284 30.49 8.95 -10.74
N PHE A 285 30.46 10.29 -10.64
CA PHE A 285 31.54 11.05 -10.00
C PHE A 285 31.73 10.62 -8.54
N GLN A 286 32.94 10.75 -7.99
CA GLN A 286 33.28 10.26 -6.65
C GLN A 286 33.98 11.36 -5.86
N SER A 287 33.43 11.74 -4.72
CA SER A 287 34.00 12.81 -3.91
C SER A 287 35.35 12.44 -3.27
N TYR A 288 35.58 11.15 -2.99
CA TYR A 288 36.83 10.64 -2.42
C TYR A 288 38.08 10.99 -3.26
N SER A 289 37.94 10.97 -4.59
CA SER A 289 39.03 11.28 -5.53
C SER A 289 38.86 12.63 -6.22
N GLY A 290 37.63 13.06 -6.49
CA GLY A 290 37.37 14.28 -7.26
C GLY A 290 37.47 15.57 -6.45
N HIS A 291 36.98 15.55 -5.20
CA HIS A 291 37.07 16.69 -4.28
C HIS A 291 38.02 16.44 -3.10
N TYR A 292 38.61 15.23 -3.03
CA TYR A 292 39.40 14.74 -1.89
C TYR A 292 38.62 14.79 -0.56
N ALA A 293 37.32 14.53 -0.63
CA ALA A 293 36.41 14.50 0.51
C ALA A 293 36.23 13.06 1.00
N ASP A 294 36.91 12.70 2.10
CA ASP A 294 36.80 11.36 2.69
C ASP A 294 35.66 11.28 3.73
N SER A 295 34.44 11.47 3.25
CA SER A 295 33.24 11.52 4.09
C SER A 295 32.99 10.27 4.92
N LEU A 296 33.36 9.09 4.43
CA LEU A 296 33.30 7.86 5.22
C LEU A 296 34.19 7.94 6.45
N LYS A 297 35.40 8.51 6.34
CA LYS A 297 36.30 8.69 7.48
C LYS A 297 35.73 9.67 8.50
N TRP A 298 35.11 10.76 8.07
CA TRP A 298 34.54 11.75 9.00
C TRP A 298 33.46 11.14 9.87
N VAL A 299 32.62 10.30 9.27
CA VAL A 299 31.58 9.53 9.96
C VAL A 299 32.19 8.50 10.91
N LYS A 300 33.12 7.67 10.43
CA LYS A 300 33.71 6.59 11.25
C LYS A 300 34.58 7.09 12.40
N ASP A 301 35.22 8.24 12.25
CA ASP A 301 36.01 8.87 13.31
C ASP A 301 35.15 9.71 14.28
N GLY A 302 33.85 9.92 13.98
CA GLY A 302 32.95 10.73 14.81
C GLY A 302 33.37 12.20 14.94
N ILE A 303 33.90 12.79 13.86
CA ILE A 303 34.42 14.17 13.82
C ILE A 303 33.43 15.17 13.19
N ILE A 304 32.16 14.79 13.15
CA ILE A 304 30.99 15.60 12.77
C ILE A 304 29.80 15.08 13.58
N ASP A 305 28.81 15.93 13.86
CA ASP A 305 27.56 15.52 14.53
C ASP A 305 26.55 14.94 13.53
N TYR A 306 26.52 15.46 12.30
CA TYR A 306 25.64 14.96 11.25
C TYR A 306 26.31 14.99 9.87
N ILE A 307 25.81 14.13 8.97
CA ILE A 307 26.17 14.11 7.56
C ILE A 307 24.92 14.20 6.68
N ALA A 308 25.01 14.96 5.60
CA ALA A 308 23.89 15.25 4.70
C ALA A 308 24.22 14.94 3.22
N PRO A 309 24.47 13.69 2.82
CA PRO A 309 24.81 13.37 1.43
C PRO A 309 23.76 13.86 0.43
N GLN A 310 24.24 14.49 -0.65
CA GLN A 310 23.41 15.03 -1.73
C GLN A 310 22.95 13.90 -2.68
N LEU A 311 21.83 13.25 -2.36
CA LEU A 311 21.25 12.17 -3.17
C LEU A 311 20.35 12.72 -4.28
N TYR A 312 20.96 13.44 -5.22
CA TYR A 312 20.24 14.22 -6.23
C TYR A 312 19.85 13.42 -7.49
N TRP A 313 19.49 12.15 -7.32
CA TRP A 313 19.08 11.24 -8.40
C TRP A 313 17.75 10.60 -8.05
N ASN A 314 17.02 10.12 -9.07
CA ASN A 314 15.76 9.41 -8.85
C ASN A 314 16.01 7.95 -8.44
N ILE A 315 15.02 7.35 -7.78
CA ILE A 315 14.96 5.92 -7.49
C ILE A 315 15.02 5.15 -8.81
N GLY A 316 15.91 4.15 -8.88
CA GLY A 316 16.12 3.32 -10.06
C GLY A 316 17.05 3.92 -11.12
N TYR A 317 17.69 5.07 -10.88
CA TYR A 317 18.65 5.64 -11.83
C TYR A 317 19.91 4.77 -11.96
N SER A 318 20.21 4.27 -13.16
CA SER A 318 21.23 3.22 -13.37
C SER A 318 22.65 3.60 -12.94
N VAL A 319 23.02 4.88 -13.00
CA VAL A 319 24.38 5.35 -12.67
C VAL A 319 24.53 5.60 -11.16
N ALA A 320 23.47 6.07 -10.50
CA ALA A 320 23.50 6.57 -9.13
C ALA A 320 22.12 6.42 -8.47
N ASP A 321 21.64 5.19 -8.35
CA ASP A 321 20.32 4.88 -7.82
C ASP A 321 20.16 5.40 -6.39
N TYR A 322 19.14 6.22 -6.17
CA TYR A 322 18.81 6.78 -4.86
C TYR A 322 18.72 5.70 -3.78
N SER A 323 18.04 4.59 -4.06
CA SER A 323 17.81 3.51 -3.07
C SER A 323 19.10 2.80 -2.67
N LYS A 324 20.01 2.58 -3.63
CA LYS A 324 21.34 1.98 -3.38
C LYS A 324 22.23 2.92 -2.59
N LEU A 325 22.19 4.21 -2.88
CA LEU A 325 22.95 5.22 -2.15
C LEU A 325 22.41 5.39 -0.73
N LEU A 326 21.09 5.41 -0.54
CA LEU A 326 20.46 5.43 0.78
C LEU A 326 20.92 4.24 1.63
N ALA A 327 20.85 3.02 1.09
CA ALA A 327 21.31 1.82 1.78
C ALA A 327 22.81 1.87 2.11
N TRP A 328 23.64 2.44 1.23
CA TRP A 328 25.06 2.61 1.50
C TRP A 328 25.33 3.62 2.62
N TRP A 329 24.66 4.77 2.60
CA TRP A 329 24.82 5.81 3.63
C TRP A 329 24.28 5.38 5.00
N LYS A 330 23.17 4.64 5.03
CA LYS A 330 22.68 3.93 6.23
C LYS A 330 23.81 3.13 6.89
N ASN A 331 24.47 2.27 6.11
CA ASN A 331 25.57 1.44 6.61
C ASN A 331 26.82 2.26 7.00
N ALA A 332 27.05 3.38 6.32
CA ALA A 332 28.16 4.28 6.64
C ALA A 332 27.99 4.88 8.05
N VAL A 333 26.78 5.30 8.44
CA VAL A 333 26.51 5.92 9.75
C VAL A 333 26.18 4.93 10.86
N SER A 334 25.74 3.72 10.52
CA SER A 334 25.32 2.72 11.52
C SER A 334 26.40 2.48 12.58
N GLY A 335 26.01 2.59 13.84
CA GLY A 335 26.87 2.42 15.01
C GLY A 335 27.82 3.58 15.35
N THR A 336 27.77 4.72 14.65
CA THR A 336 28.74 5.82 14.84
C THR A 336 28.25 6.98 15.72
N GLY A 337 26.92 7.10 15.91
CA GLY A 337 26.32 8.23 16.59
C GLY A 337 26.23 9.52 15.76
N VAL A 338 26.69 9.49 14.50
CA VAL A 338 26.52 10.59 13.54
C VAL A 338 25.13 10.51 12.91
N ASP A 339 24.37 11.60 12.96
CA ASP A 339 23.05 11.66 12.35
C ASP A 339 23.15 11.67 10.81
N LEU A 340 22.30 10.89 10.14
CA LEU A 340 22.17 10.90 8.69
C LEU A 340 20.95 11.72 8.27
N TYR A 341 21.17 12.82 7.57
CA TYR A 341 20.14 13.55 6.84
C TYR A 341 20.31 13.30 5.35
N ILE A 342 19.24 13.29 4.56
CA ILE A 342 19.37 13.13 3.11
C ILE A 342 19.17 14.47 2.41
N GLY A 343 20.14 14.88 1.59
CA GLY A 343 20.01 16.03 0.72
C GLY A 343 19.10 15.69 -0.48
N GLN A 344 17.99 16.40 -0.59
CA GLN A 344 16.94 16.18 -1.59
C GLN A 344 17.01 17.19 -2.74
N ALA A 345 16.91 16.70 -3.98
CA ALA A 345 16.95 17.53 -5.19
C ALA A 345 15.58 18.16 -5.54
N ALA A 346 15.03 18.95 -4.63
CA ALA A 346 13.75 19.64 -4.84
C ALA A 346 13.75 20.48 -6.15
N TYR A 347 14.90 21.04 -6.54
CA TYR A 347 15.07 21.80 -7.79
C TYR A 347 14.84 21.01 -9.08
N LYS A 348 14.82 19.67 -9.04
CA LYS A 348 14.54 18.83 -10.22
C LYS A 348 13.06 18.53 -10.41
N ALA A 349 12.26 18.64 -9.36
CA ALA A 349 10.82 18.35 -9.41
C ALA A 349 10.08 19.35 -10.30
N GLY A 350 8.90 18.95 -10.79
CA GLY A 350 8.08 19.77 -11.68
C GLY A 350 8.56 19.76 -13.14
N ASP A 351 9.33 18.74 -13.55
CA ASP A 351 9.64 18.52 -14.96
C ASP A 351 8.34 18.43 -15.75
N SER A 352 8.26 19.13 -16.88
CA SER A 352 7.05 19.20 -17.70
C SER A 352 6.88 17.97 -18.60
N ASN A 353 7.92 17.14 -18.76
CA ASN A 353 7.88 15.92 -19.55
C ASN A 353 7.30 14.75 -18.72
N PRO A 354 6.14 14.17 -19.09
CA PRO A 354 5.53 13.05 -18.36
C PRO A 354 6.39 11.78 -18.29
N SER A 355 7.38 11.63 -19.17
CA SER A 355 8.34 10.52 -19.14
C SER A 355 9.55 10.78 -18.25
N SER A 356 9.73 12.00 -17.74
CA SER A 356 10.77 12.30 -16.79
C SER A 356 10.45 11.66 -15.44
N PRO A 357 11.40 11.01 -14.75
CA PRO A 357 11.18 10.56 -13.38
C PRO A 357 10.90 11.72 -12.43
N TRP A 358 11.20 12.96 -12.82
CA TRP A 358 10.93 14.16 -12.04
C TRP A 358 9.62 14.87 -12.44
N TYR A 359 8.75 14.20 -13.22
CA TYR A 359 7.43 14.74 -13.57
C TYR A 359 6.58 14.97 -12.31
N GLY A 360 6.09 16.20 -12.16
CA GLY A 360 5.31 16.60 -10.98
C GLY A 360 6.12 16.50 -9.69
N THR A 361 5.50 15.97 -8.62
CA THR A 361 6.05 15.96 -7.25
C THR A 361 6.33 14.55 -6.71
N GLN A 362 5.89 13.52 -7.43
CA GLN A 362 5.80 12.14 -6.92
C GLN A 362 7.14 11.55 -6.53
N GLU A 363 8.23 11.90 -7.23
CA GLU A 363 9.55 11.36 -6.91
C GLU A 363 10.06 11.86 -5.56
N ILE A 364 9.86 13.15 -5.22
CA ILE A 364 10.23 13.69 -3.90
C ILE A 364 9.41 13.01 -2.79
N VAL A 365 8.11 12.81 -3.02
CA VAL A 365 7.23 12.11 -2.07
C VAL A 365 7.72 10.68 -1.84
N ARG A 366 8.00 9.92 -2.91
CA ARG A 366 8.52 8.55 -2.82
C ARG A 366 9.86 8.48 -2.10
N GLN A 367 10.75 9.45 -2.31
CA GLN A 367 12.04 9.52 -1.63
C GLN A 367 11.90 9.82 -0.14
N LEU A 368 11.00 10.73 0.25
CA LEU A 368 10.67 11.00 1.65
C LEU A 368 10.06 9.78 2.32
N GLU A 369 9.11 9.12 1.67
CA GLU A 369 8.49 7.88 2.16
C GLU A 369 9.54 6.78 2.35
N LEU A 370 10.41 6.55 1.36
CA LEU A 370 11.51 5.58 1.45
C LEU A 370 12.49 5.92 2.58
N ASN A 371 12.81 7.20 2.78
CA ASN A 371 13.68 7.61 3.89
C ASN A 371 13.05 7.28 5.25
N SER A 372 11.72 7.43 5.38
CA SER A 372 11.02 7.19 6.64
C SER A 372 11.03 5.73 7.10
N THR A 373 11.29 4.80 6.18
CA THR A 373 11.42 3.35 6.48
C THR A 373 12.82 2.97 6.98
N VAL A 374 13.80 3.89 6.95
CA VAL A 374 15.18 3.63 7.36
C VAL A 374 15.45 4.30 8.71
N GLU A 375 15.63 3.51 9.77
CA GLU A 375 15.82 4.02 11.14
C GLU A 375 17.01 4.99 11.27
N GLU A 376 18.13 4.71 10.60
CA GLU A 376 19.33 5.54 10.64
C GLU A 376 19.13 6.91 10.00
N VAL A 377 18.15 7.07 9.12
CA VAL A 377 17.82 8.37 8.52
C VAL A 377 17.03 9.20 9.53
N LYS A 378 17.65 10.29 9.97
CA LYS A 378 17.12 11.21 10.97
C LYS A 378 16.47 12.45 10.35
N GLY A 379 16.37 12.52 9.02
CA GLY A 379 15.75 13.66 8.36
C GLY A 379 16.13 13.85 6.91
N SER A 380 15.61 14.94 6.33
CA SER A 380 15.91 15.37 4.96
C SER A 380 16.11 16.89 4.88
N ILE A 381 16.94 17.33 3.93
CA ILE A 381 17.21 18.75 3.69
C ILE A 381 16.93 19.07 2.22
N MET A 382 16.07 20.04 1.96
CA MET A 382 15.62 20.38 0.60
C MET A 382 16.54 21.41 -0.05
N PHE A 383 17.02 21.10 -1.26
CA PHE A 383 17.77 22.03 -2.12
C PHE A 383 16.86 22.48 -3.29
N THR A 384 16.32 23.70 -3.33
CA THR A 384 16.49 24.86 -2.40
C THR A 384 15.15 25.58 -2.11
N TYR A 385 15.19 26.63 -1.28
CA TYR A 385 14.07 27.55 -1.05
C TYR A 385 13.35 27.97 -2.34
N ASN A 386 14.06 28.47 -3.36
CA ASN A 386 13.42 28.96 -4.57
C ASN A 386 12.72 27.85 -5.37
N SER A 387 13.13 26.59 -5.25
CA SER A 387 12.42 25.46 -5.86
C SER A 387 11.02 25.31 -5.29
N LEU A 388 10.87 25.48 -3.98
CA LEU A 388 9.57 25.41 -3.29
C LEU A 388 8.74 26.68 -3.53
N ALA A 389 9.37 27.85 -3.40
CA ALA A 389 8.69 29.14 -3.58
C ALA A 389 8.10 29.30 -5.00
N ASN A 390 8.78 28.78 -6.03
CA ASN A 390 8.35 28.88 -7.42
C ASN A 390 7.45 27.73 -7.87
N TYR A 391 7.33 26.65 -7.09
CA TYR A 391 6.48 25.51 -7.42
C TYR A 391 5.57 25.11 -6.23
N PRO A 392 4.44 25.82 -6.03
CA PRO A 392 3.55 25.59 -4.88
C PRO A 392 3.06 24.14 -4.73
N ALA A 393 2.87 23.40 -5.83
CA ALA A 393 2.46 22.00 -5.75
C ALA A 393 3.51 21.12 -5.05
N LEU A 394 4.81 21.40 -5.22
CA LEU A 394 5.88 20.71 -4.50
C LEU A 394 5.86 21.04 -3.02
N THR A 395 5.65 22.32 -2.69
CA THR A 395 5.52 22.79 -1.30
C THR A 395 4.35 22.09 -0.60
N GLU A 396 3.18 22.03 -1.22
CA GLU A 396 2.02 21.33 -0.67
C GLU A 396 2.27 19.82 -0.55
N ALA A 397 2.89 19.18 -1.54
CA ALA A 397 3.21 17.75 -1.45
C ALA A 397 4.15 17.41 -0.28
N ILE A 398 5.18 18.23 -0.05
CA ILE A 398 6.08 18.05 1.10
C ILE A 398 5.32 18.31 2.41
N LYS A 399 4.52 19.37 2.47
CA LYS A 399 3.68 19.71 3.62
C LYS A 399 2.71 18.59 3.99
N GLU A 400 2.10 17.93 3.00
CA GLU A 400 1.22 16.78 3.22
C GLU A 400 1.97 15.61 3.84
N VAL A 401 3.17 15.30 3.35
CA VAL A 401 4.02 14.23 3.92
C VAL A 401 4.37 14.55 5.38
N TYR A 402 4.88 15.76 5.64
CA TYR A 402 5.22 16.18 7.00
C TYR A 402 4.01 16.25 7.93
N SER A 403 2.86 16.70 7.44
CA SER A 403 1.62 16.73 8.22
C SER A 403 1.14 15.32 8.57
N LYS A 404 1.25 14.36 7.64
CA LYS A 404 0.96 12.94 7.93
C LYS A 404 1.91 12.41 9.00
N TRP A 405 3.21 12.69 8.88
CA TRP A 405 4.19 12.27 9.88
C TRP A 405 3.97 12.95 11.23
N ASP A 406 3.59 14.22 11.28
CA ASP A 406 3.24 14.92 12.52
C ASP A 406 1.97 14.37 13.16
N GLN A 407 0.99 13.96 12.36
CA GLN A 407 -0.18 13.23 12.85
C GLN A 407 0.20 11.85 13.44
N MET A 408 1.27 11.23 12.92
CA MET A 408 1.81 9.96 13.42
C MET A 408 2.75 10.13 14.62
N ALA A 409 3.54 11.22 14.67
CA ALA A 409 4.60 11.47 15.65
C ALA A 409 4.13 12.34 16.83
N GLY A 410 3.14 13.20 16.61
CA GLY A 410 2.59 14.12 17.59
C GLY A 410 1.38 13.53 18.31
N GLN A 411 1.64 12.75 19.36
CA GLN A 411 0.62 12.15 20.23
C GLN A 411 -0.30 11.18 19.50
N ILE A 412 -0.18 9.87 19.79
CA ILE A 412 -1.37 9.04 19.69
C ILE A 412 -2.30 9.48 20.84
N LYS A 413 -3.00 10.59 20.66
CA LYS A 413 -4.24 10.88 21.38
C LYS A 413 -5.10 9.65 21.18
N VAL A 414 -5.65 9.16 22.28
CA VAL A 414 -6.50 7.98 22.24
C VAL A 414 -7.55 8.13 21.13
N SER A 415 -7.52 7.20 20.17
CA SER A 415 -8.37 7.21 18.99
C SER A 415 -9.14 5.90 18.91
N VAL A 416 -10.33 5.96 18.33
CA VAL A 416 -11.15 4.77 18.05
C VAL A 416 -11.53 4.80 16.57
N SER A 417 -11.01 3.84 15.83
CA SER A 417 -11.19 3.71 14.38
C SER A 417 -12.39 2.85 14.02
N ARG A 418 -12.71 1.84 14.85
CA ARG A 418 -13.90 0.98 14.70
C ARG A 418 -14.71 0.99 16.00
N PRO A 419 -15.95 1.48 16.02
CA PRO A 419 -16.56 2.26 14.94
C PRO A 419 -15.96 3.68 14.89
N SER A 420 -15.87 4.27 13.71
CA SER A 420 -15.32 5.63 13.53
C SER A 420 -16.25 6.72 14.09
N SER A 421 -17.53 6.40 14.28
CA SER A 421 -18.57 7.28 14.84
C SER A 421 -19.53 6.48 15.73
N ASN A 422 -20.52 7.15 16.32
CA ASN A 422 -21.64 6.47 16.98
C ASN A 422 -22.43 5.64 15.95
N ILE A 423 -22.94 4.48 16.36
CA ILE A 423 -23.65 3.53 15.48
C ILE A 423 -24.85 2.89 16.19
N SER A 424 -25.72 2.24 15.41
CA SER A 424 -26.77 1.35 15.91
C SER A 424 -26.56 -0.07 15.36
N THR A 425 -26.77 -1.10 16.17
CA THR A 425 -26.59 -2.51 15.78
C THR A 425 -27.57 -3.42 16.50
N SER A 426 -27.87 -4.61 15.97
CA SER A 426 -28.64 -5.64 16.68
C SER A 426 -27.79 -6.62 17.48
N LEU A 427 -26.47 -6.54 17.33
CA LEU A 427 -25.50 -7.42 17.99
C LEU A 427 -25.55 -7.24 19.52
N ASP A 428 -25.31 -8.31 20.25
CA ASP A 428 -25.21 -8.32 21.71
C ASP A 428 -23.80 -7.99 22.22
N LYS A 429 -22.83 -7.89 21.32
CA LYS A 429 -21.44 -7.51 21.56
C LYS A 429 -20.90 -6.75 20.36
N TYR A 430 -19.87 -5.92 20.56
CA TYR A 430 -19.21 -5.18 19.50
C TYR A 430 -17.70 -5.06 19.75
N TYR A 431 -16.88 -5.28 18.73
CA TYR A 431 -15.44 -5.16 18.77
C TYR A 431 -15.01 -3.75 18.42
N ILE A 432 -14.32 -3.11 19.36
CA ILE A 432 -13.81 -1.74 19.23
C ILE A 432 -12.29 -1.80 19.11
N ASN A 433 -11.70 -1.13 18.13
CA ASN A 433 -10.24 -0.99 18.02
C ASN A 433 -9.82 0.46 17.77
N GLY A 434 -8.53 0.71 17.99
CA GLY A 434 -7.94 2.03 17.83
C GLY A 434 -6.49 2.07 18.27
N ALA A 435 -5.95 3.28 18.36
CA ALA A 435 -4.56 3.52 18.73
C ALA A 435 -4.47 4.41 19.98
N SER A 436 -3.46 4.17 20.80
CA SER A 436 -3.10 4.95 21.99
C SER A 436 -1.59 5.10 22.10
N ASP A 437 -1.11 6.04 22.90
CA ASP A 437 0.32 6.18 23.19
C ASP A 437 0.84 4.90 23.90
N PRO A 438 1.86 4.21 23.37
CA PRO A 438 2.35 2.97 23.96
C PRO A 438 2.95 3.17 25.35
N ASP A 439 3.55 4.34 25.62
CA ASP A 439 4.29 4.63 26.85
C ASP A 439 3.38 5.10 28.01
N LYS A 440 2.07 5.26 27.76
CA LYS A 440 1.10 5.72 28.75
C LYS A 440 -0.01 4.68 28.99
N PRO A 441 -0.55 4.56 30.21
CA PRO A 441 -1.67 3.65 30.48
C PRO A 441 -2.96 4.12 29.78
N LEU A 442 -3.64 3.21 29.08
CA LEU A 442 -4.94 3.42 28.45
C LEU A 442 -6.06 2.86 29.33
N PHE A 443 -7.19 3.56 29.40
CA PHE A 443 -8.36 3.12 30.15
C PHE A 443 -9.62 3.09 29.28
N LEU A 444 -10.49 2.12 29.48
CA LEU A 444 -11.88 2.07 28.99
C LEU A 444 -12.83 2.18 30.17
N ASN A 445 -13.63 3.24 30.23
CA ASN A 445 -14.54 3.52 31.35
C ASN A 445 -13.83 3.41 32.72
N ASN A 446 -12.61 3.96 32.81
CA ASN A 446 -11.70 3.90 33.97
C ASN A 446 -11.12 2.51 34.31
N ILE A 447 -11.33 1.49 33.48
CA ILE A 447 -10.71 0.17 33.61
C ILE A 447 -9.49 0.11 32.69
N PRO A 448 -8.29 -0.26 33.18
CA PRO A 448 -7.09 -0.28 32.35
C PRO A 448 -7.18 -1.33 31.22
N ILE A 449 -6.76 -0.95 30.02
CA ILE A 449 -6.54 -1.86 28.89
C ILE A 449 -5.07 -2.26 28.90
N LEU A 450 -4.81 -3.53 29.17
CA LEU A 450 -3.45 -4.08 29.26
C LEU A 450 -2.97 -4.73 27.97
N ASP A 451 -3.91 -5.29 27.19
CA ASP A 451 -3.61 -6.01 25.95
C ASP A 451 -3.52 -5.01 24.79
N ARG A 452 -2.30 -4.57 24.51
CA ARG A 452 -1.94 -3.64 23.44
C ARG A 452 -0.71 -4.15 22.71
N SER A 453 -0.59 -3.79 21.45
CA SER A 453 0.64 -4.00 20.67
C SER A 453 1.77 -3.07 21.14
N GLU A 454 3.00 -3.29 20.67
CA GLU A 454 4.17 -2.49 21.09
C GLU A 454 4.03 -1.03 20.63
N GLN A 455 3.36 -0.80 19.50
CA GLN A 455 3.03 0.55 19.00
C GLN A 455 1.77 1.16 19.65
N GLY A 456 1.18 0.49 20.65
CA GLY A 456 0.06 1.04 21.42
C GLY A 456 -1.31 0.87 20.76
N TYR A 457 -1.42 0.05 19.71
CA TYR A 457 -2.71 -0.35 19.14
C TYR A 457 -3.47 -1.27 20.09
N PHE A 458 -4.79 -1.13 20.14
CA PHE A 458 -5.65 -1.90 21.04
C PHE A 458 -6.92 -2.40 20.34
N GLY A 459 -7.51 -3.45 20.90
CA GLY A 459 -8.75 -4.05 20.45
C GLY A 459 -9.50 -4.68 21.61
N VAL A 460 -10.79 -4.41 21.74
CA VAL A 460 -11.62 -4.87 22.87
C VAL A 460 -13.02 -5.28 22.40
N LEU A 461 -13.44 -6.48 22.77
CA LEU A 461 -14.84 -6.90 22.60
C LEU A 461 -15.67 -6.47 23.80
N VAL A 462 -16.67 -5.62 23.59
CA VAL A 462 -17.54 -5.12 24.65
C VAL A 462 -18.96 -5.69 24.54
N PRO A 463 -19.61 -6.07 25.66
CA PRO A 463 -21.01 -6.46 25.66
C PRO A 463 -21.93 -5.24 25.49
N LEU A 464 -23.08 -5.45 24.84
CA LEU A 464 -24.10 -4.42 24.60
C LEU A 464 -25.42 -4.78 25.28
N GLN A 465 -25.91 -3.88 26.13
CA GLN A 465 -27.27 -3.92 26.67
C GLN A 465 -28.26 -3.30 25.67
N PRO A 466 -29.54 -3.71 25.64
CA PRO A 466 -30.56 -3.03 24.83
C PRO A 466 -30.60 -1.52 25.11
N GLY A 467 -30.64 -0.69 24.06
CA GLY A 467 -30.53 0.77 24.18
C GLY A 467 -29.11 1.30 23.99
N GLU A 468 -28.83 2.50 24.50
CA GLU A 468 -27.54 3.17 24.34
C GLU A 468 -26.46 2.59 25.27
N ASN A 469 -25.28 2.28 24.73
CA ASN A 469 -24.10 1.88 25.48
C ASN A 469 -22.96 2.86 25.19
N SER A 470 -22.34 3.42 26.23
CA SER A 470 -21.27 4.43 26.10
C SER A 470 -19.92 3.87 26.53
N PHE A 471 -18.92 4.00 25.64
CA PHE A 471 -17.56 3.52 25.82
C PHE A 471 -16.59 4.70 25.70
N THR A 472 -15.98 5.10 26.82
CA THR A 472 -15.01 6.21 26.86
C THR A 472 -13.61 5.65 27.05
N PHE A 473 -12.75 5.86 26.06
CA PHE A 473 -11.33 5.56 26.14
C PHE A 473 -10.59 6.81 26.59
N SER A 474 -9.70 6.71 27.57
CA SER A 474 -8.94 7.85 28.12
C SER A 474 -7.49 7.51 28.39
N GLN A 475 -6.61 8.49 28.15
CA GLN A 475 -5.17 8.38 28.36
C GLN A 475 -4.56 9.79 28.48
N ALA A 476 -3.75 10.03 29.52
CA ALA A 476 -2.96 11.25 29.69
C ALA A 476 -3.71 12.59 29.45
N GLY A 477 -4.98 12.69 29.87
CA GLY A 477 -5.81 13.88 29.68
C GLY A 477 -6.55 13.97 28.34
N SER A 478 -6.32 13.04 27.41
CA SER A 478 -7.10 12.85 26.18
C SER A 478 -8.21 11.81 26.40
N SER A 479 -9.36 11.99 25.76
CA SER A 479 -10.43 10.98 25.75
C SER A 479 -11.23 10.98 24.45
N VAL A 480 -11.79 9.82 24.13
CA VAL A 480 -12.72 9.60 23.02
C VAL A 480 -13.87 8.72 23.48
N THR A 481 -15.11 9.12 23.18
CA THR A 481 -16.31 8.34 23.51
C THR A 481 -16.97 7.80 22.24
N ARG A 482 -17.45 6.57 22.31
CA ARG A 482 -18.34 5.95 21.30
C ARG A 482 -19.63 5.49 21.95
N VAL A 483 -20.74 5.87 21.35
CA VAL A 483 -22.08 5.40 21.71
C VAL A 483 -22.53 4.36 20.70
N ILE A 484 -22.82 3.15 21.17
CA ILE A 484 -23.34 2.04 20.37
C ILE A 484 -24.75 1.72 20.88
N THR A 485 -25.75 1.96 20.03
CA THR A 485 -27.16 1.73 20.35
C THR A 485 -27.57 0.34 19.90
N ARG A 486 -27.82 -0.56 20.85
CA ARG A 486 -28.32 -1.90 20.54
C ARG A 486 -29.82 -1.86 20.30
N THR A 487 -30.24 -2.20 19.08
CA THR A 487 -31.64 -2.44 18.75
C THR A 487 -31.98 -3.92 18.97
N VAL A 488 -33.03 -4.21 19.72
CA VAL A 488 -33.54 -5.58 19.83
C VAL A 488 -34.55 -5.81 18.70
N PRO A 489 -34.34 -6.84 17.84
CA PRO A 489 -35.35 -7.20 16.86
C PRO A 489 -36.66 -7.50 17.57
N SER A 490 -37.75 -6.86 17.16
CA SER A 490 -39.08 -7.33 17.51
C SER A 490 -39.23 -8.74 16.92
N GLY A 491 -39.24 -9.78 17.75
CA GLY A 491 -39.62 -11.12 17.32
C GLY A 491 -40.99 -11.10 16.62
N SER A 492 -41.23 -12.02 15.67
CA SER A 492 -42.49 -12.29 14.96
C SER A 492 -43.51 -11.14 14.98
N GLY A 493 -43.53 -10.34 13.92
CA GLY A 493 -44.34 -9.12 13.86
C GLY A 493 -45.76 -9.35 14.37
N LYS A 494 -46.16 -8.57 15.38
CA LYS A 494 -47.53 -8.55 15.88
C LYS A 494 -48.44 -8.16 14.70
N MET A 495 -49.47 -8.94 14.44
CA MET A 495 -50.41 -8.65 13.36
C MET A 495 -51.53 -7.75 13.90
N SER A 496 -51.91 -6.73 13.12
CA SER A 496 -53.03 -5.85 13.44
C SER A 496 -54.40 -6.51 13.17
N LYS A 497 -54.44 -7.54 12.33
CA LYS A 497 -55.64 -8.33 12.01
C LYS A 497 -55.28 -9.75 11.59
N ALA A 498 -56.25 -10.66 11.68
CA ALA A 498 -56.10 -12.02 11.19
C ALA A 498 -56.27 -12.05 9.66
N GLU A 499 -55.16 -12.14 8.93
CA GLU A 499 -55.15 -12.30 7.47
C GLU A 499 -53.96 -13.15 7.00
N ILE A 500 -54.02 -13.66 5.77
CA ILE A 500 -52.81 -14.12 5.09
C ILE A 500 -52.07 -12.88 4.61
N ILE A 501 -50.79 -12.73 4.94
CA ILE A 501 -49.99 -11.58 4.49
C ILE A 501 -49.79 -11.74 2.98
N PRO A 502 -50.35 -10.86 2.12
CA PRO A 502 -50.25 -11.03 0.67
C PRO A 502 -48.80 -11.08 0.19
N ALA A 503 -47.92 -10.36 0.89
CA ALA A 503 -46.50 -10.32 0.58
C ALA A 503 -45.71 -11.60 0.92
N SER A 504 -46.33 -12.52 1.64
CA SER A 504 -45.66 -13.72 2.16
C SER A 504 -45.94 -14.98 1.34
N THR A 505 -46.89 -14.92 0.40
CA THR A 505 -47.24 -16.08 -0.43
C THR A 505 -46.09 -16.41 -1.38
N PHE A 506 -45.82 -17.69 -1.60
CA PHE A 506 -44.80 -18.19 -2.52
C PHE A 506 -45.39 -19.28 -3.41
N PRO A 507 -45.11 -19.35 -4.72
CA PRO A 507 -44.14 -18.54 -5.45
C PRO A 507 -44.65 -17.11 -5.75
N ARG A 508 -43.70 -16.18 -5.81
CA ARG A 508 -43.94 -14.77 -6.18
C ARG A 508 -43.64 -14.47 -7.64
N SER A 509 -43.07 -15.43 -8.34
CA SER A 509 -42.58 -15.35 -9.71
C SER A 509 -42.82 -16.70 -10.38
N GLN A 510 -42.94 -16.71 -11.70
CA GLN A 510 -43.28 -17.92 -12.46
C GLN A 510 -42.36 -19.10 -12.09
N PHE A 511 -42.98 -20.24 -11.74
CA PHE A 511 -42.26 -21.48 -11.42
C PHE A 511 -42.70 -22.62 -12.34
N TYR A 512 -41.84 -23.04 -13.25
CA TYR A 512 -42.08 -24.15 -14.16
C TYR A 512 -40.99 -25.21 -13.91
N GLY A 513 -41.37 -26.40 -13.45
CA GLY A 513 -40.45 -27.50 -13.16
C GLY A 513 -40.76 -28.75 -13.98
N MET A 514 -39.83 -29.70 -14.00
CA MET A 514 -40.04 -31.00 -14.65
C MET A 514 -40.95 -31.91 -13.80
N PRO A 515 -41.63 -32.89 -14.44
CA PRO A 515 -42.35 -33.93 -13.70
C PRO A 515 -41.52 -34.56 -12.58
N GLY A 516 -42.12 -34.72 -11.40
CA GLY A 516 -41.48 -35.29 -10.21
C GLY A 516 -40.68 -34.30 -9.36
N GLU A 517 -40.42 -33.08 -9.84
CA GLU A 517 -39.77 -32.06 -9.01
C GLU A 517 -40.73 -31.48 -7.97
N THR A 518 -40.19 -31.01 -6.84
CA THR A 518 -40.98 -30.43 -5.76
C THR A 518 -40.85 -28.90 -5.72
N ILE A 519 -41.94 -28.25 -5.32
CA ILE A 519 -41.96 -26.84 -4.92
C ILE A 519 -42.55 -26.71 -3.51
N THR A 520 -41.85 -26.00 -2.64
CA THR A 520 -42.37 -25.66 -1.31
C THR A 520 -43.24 -24.40 -1.41
N LEU A 521 -44.54 -24.58 -1.36
CA LEU A 521 -45.52 -23.51 -1.27
C LEU A 521 -45.50 -22.94 0.14
N SER A 522 -45.54 -21.61 0.30
CA SER A 522 -45.55 -21.00 1.63
C SER A 522 -46.41 -19.76 1.72
N CYS A 523 -46.91 -19.46 2.91
CA CYS A 523 -47.47 -18.16 3.27
C CYS A 523 -47.26 -17.87 4.76
N GLN A 524 -47.41 -16.61 5.17
CA GLN A 524 -47.49 -16.20 6.56
C GLN A 524 -48.92 -15.81 6.92
N ALA A 525 -49.39 -16.35 8.04
CA ALA A 525 -50.73 -16.16 8.60
C ALA A 525 -50.63 -16.17 10.14
N PRO A 526 -51.71 -15.90 10.90
CA PRO A 526 -51.68 -16.00 12.35
C PRO A 526 -51.22 -17.39 12.83
N ALA A 527 -50.34 -17.42 13.83
CA ALA A 527 -49.92 -18.65 14.50
C ALA A 527 -51.13 -19.41 15.07
N GLY A 528 -51.22 -20.71 14.80
CA GLY A 528 -52.35 -21.56 15.17
C GLY A 528 -53.51 -21.57 14.16
N SER A 529 -53.39 -20.88 13.02
CA SER A 529 -54.37 -20.97 11.93
C SER A 529 -54.41 -22.36 11.30
N SER A 530 -55.58 -22.77 10.82
CA SER A 530 -55.70 -23.86 9.85
C SER A 530 -55.53 -23.28 8.45
N VAL A 531 -54.47 -23.66 7.74
CA VAL A 531 -54.13 -23.10 6.43
C VAL A 531 -54.17 -24.19 5.36
N LYS A 532 -54.79 -23.90 4.22
CA LYS A 532 -54.81 -24.75 3.02
C LYS A 532 -54.28 -23.99 1.81
N VAL A 533 -53.75 -24.74 0.85
CA VAL A 533 -53.42 -24.23 -0.49
C VAL A 533 -54.15 -25.07 -1.54
N GLN A 534 -54.77 -24.41 -2.51
CA GLN A 534 -55.39 -25.04 -3.66
C GLN A 534 -54.54 -24.81 -4.91
N LEU A 535 -54.26 -25.88 -5.66
CA LEU A 535 -53.52 -25.85 -6.92
C LEU A 535 -53.98 -27.03 -7.79
N ASP A 536 -54.09 -26.82 -9.10
CA ASP A 536 -54.57 -27.85 -10.05
C ASP A 536 -55.91 -28.48 -9.62
N GLY A 537 -56.85 -27.63 -9.17
CA GLY A 537 -58.17 -28.05 -8.69
C GLY A 537 -58.19 -28.83 -7.36
N LYS A 538 -57.04 -29.16 -6.77
CA LYS A 538 -56.91 -29.94 -5.52
C LYS A 538 -56.50 -29.06 -4.34
N SER A 539 -56.94 -29.42 -3.13
CA SER A 539 -56.67 -28.67 -1.90
C SER A 539 -55.79 -29.47 -0.94
N TYR A 540 -54.81 -28.81 -0.32
CA TYR A 540 -53.79 -29.40 0.54
C TYR A 540 -53.66 -28.65 1.85
N ASN A 541 -53.59 -29.36 2.98
CA ASN A 541 -53.34 -28.76 4.29
C ASN A 541 -51.87 -28.36 4.42
N MET A 542 -51.60 -27.13 4.84
CA MET A 542 -50.24 -26.62 5.07
C MET A 542 -49.81 -26.81 6.53
N LYS A 543 -48.52 -27.05 6.74
CA LYS A 543 -47.93 -27.24 8.06
C LYS A 543 -47.33 -25.93 8.56
N GLN A 544 -47.66 -25.53 9.79
CA GLN A 544 -46.95 -24.44 10.46
C GLN A 544 -45.50 -24.86 10.75
N THR A 545 -44.53 -24.08 10.28
CA THR A 545 -43.09 -24.38 10.42
C THR A 545 -42.36 -23.48 11.42
N THR A 546 -42.95 -22.35 11.79
CA THR A 546 -42.42 -21.49 12.86
C THR A 546 -43.20 -21.69 14.16
N PRO A 547 -42.55 -21.69 15.34
CA PRO A 547 -43.23 -21.84 16.61
C PRO A 547 -44.20 -20.69 16.90
N THR A 548 -45.25 -20.97 17.67
CA THR A 548 -46.18 -19.95 18.19
C THR A 548 -45.49 -19.18 19.32
N PRO A 549 -45.32 -17.85 19.21
CA PRO A 549 -44.75 -17.06 20.30
C PRO A 549 -45.62 -17.09 21.56
N GLY A 550 -45.00 -16.99 22.74
CA GLY A 550 -45.72 -16.75 23.99
C GLY A 550 -46.13 -15.29 24.12
N GLY A 551 -47.40 -15.01 24.46
CA GLY A 551 -47.91 -13.65 24.68
C GLY A 551 -49.39 -13.48 24.31
N THR A 552 -49.95 -12.28 24.59
CA THR A 552 -51.31 -11.90 24.20
C THR A 552 -51.31 -11.13 22.88
N GLY A 553 -52.00 -11.65 21.85
CA GLY A 553 -52.11 -10.99 20.55
C GLY A 553 -52.17 -11.96 19.37
N ILE A 554 -52.27 -11.41 18.15
CA ILE A 554 -52.15 -12.15 16.89
C ILE A 554 -50.68 -12.06 16.46
N HIS A 555 -50.02 -13.19 16.27
CA HIS A 555 -48.62 -13.26 15.88
C HIS A 555 -48.48 -13.96 14.54
N THR A 556 -47.55 -13.53 13.70
CA THR A 556 -47.26 -14.19 12.42
C THR A 556 -46.60 -15.55 12.62
N ALA A 557 -46.97 -16.53 11.80
CA ALA A 557 -46.27 -17.80 11.62
C ALA A 557 -46.20 -18.16 10.13
N THR A 558 -45.16 -18.90 9.75
CA THR A 558 -45.00 -19.43 8.39
C THR A 558 -45.66 -20.79 8.28
N PHE A 559 -46.40 -21.01 7.19
CA PHE A 559 -47.04 -22.25 6.82
C PHE A 559 -46.46 -22.72 5.49
N THR A 560 -46.16 -24.01 5.37
CA THR A 560 -45.57 -24.58 4.15
C THR A 560 -46.27 -25.86 3.71
N TYR A 561 -46.24 -26.16 2.41
CA TYR A 561 -46.63 -27.44 1.83
C TYR A 561 -45.68 -27.80 0.67
N GLU A 562 -45.12 -29.01 0.67
CA GLU A 562 -44.30 -29.50 -0.44
C GLU A 562 -45.20 -30.14 -1.50
N TYR A 563 -45.27 -29.53 -2.68
CA TYR A 563 -46.05 -30.01 -3.81
C TYR A 563 -45.13 -30.67 -4.83
N THR A 564 -45.39 -31.93 -5.18
CA THR A 564 -44.67 -32.66 -6.24
C THR A 564 -45.37 -32.46 -7.58
N LEU A 565 -44.64 -32.00 -8.60
CA LEU A 565 -45.18 -31.74 -9.93
C LEU A 565 -45.65 -33.05 -10.60
N PRO A 566 -46.89 -33.11 -11.10
CA PRO A 566 -47.44 -34.31 -11.72
C PRO A 566 -46.80 -34.63 -13.08
N THR A 567 -46.96 -35.88 -13.52
CA THR A 567 -46.48 -36.34 -14.83
C THR A 567 -47.56 -36.15 -15.89
N TYR A 568 -47.18 -35.55 -17.01
CA TYR A 568 -48.04 -35.38 -18.20
C TYR A 568 -47.41 -36.03 -19.44
N THR A 569 -48.22 -36.32 -20.46
CA THR A 569 -47.80 -36.84 -21.76
C THR A 569 -48.49 -36.05 -22.89
N GLY A 570 -47.95 -36.10 -24.13
CA GLY A 570 -48.55 -35.44 -25.30
C GLY A 570 -48.08 -34.00 -25.57
N THR A 571 -48.90 -33.23 -26.30
CA THR A 571 -48.71 -31.81 -26.65
C THR A 571 -49.90 -30.99 -26.16
N PRO A 572 -49.72 -29.75 -25.64
CA PRO A 572 -48.47 -28.99 -25.52
C PRO A 572 -47.50 -29.57 -24.47
N ARG A 573 -46.20 -29.29 -24.62
CA ARG A 573 -45.15 -29.78 -23.70
C ARG A 573 -44.99 -28.92 -22.44
N ILE A 574 -45.77 -27.85 -22.32
CA ILE A 574 -45.94 -27.05 -21.11
C ILE A 574 -47.38 -27.21 -20.63
N VAL A 575 -47.55 -27.48 -19.34
CA VAL A 575 -48.85 -27.54 -18.67
C VAL A 575 -48.89 -26.50 -17.57
N ASP A 576 -49.87 -25.60 -17.63
CA ASP A 576 -50.07 -24.57 -16.63
C ASP A 576 -51.03 -25.06 -15.54
N LEU A 577 -50.55 -25.16 -14.30
CA LEU A 577 -51.34 -25.61 -13.14
C LEU A 577 -52.12 -24.45 -12.48
N GLY A 578 -51.90 -23.22 -12.95
CA GLY A 578 -52.55 -22.01 -12.44
C GLY A 578 -51.80 -21.36 -11.27
N VAL A 579 -52.50 -20.43 -10.60
CA VAL A 579 -52.00 -19.70 -9.43
C VAL A 579 -52.47 -20.42 -8.16
N PRO A 580 -51.58 -20.72 -7.19
CA PRO A 580 -52.00 -21.34 -5.94
C PRO A 580 -52.90 -20.38 -5.16
N VAL A 581 -53.98 -20.90 -4.58
CA VAL A 581 -54.92 -20.11 -3.77
C VAL A 581 -54.79 -20.54 -2.31
N TYR A 582 -54.34 -19.62 -1.46
CA TYR A 582 -54.16 -19.86 -0.03
C TYR A 582 -55.43 -19.47 0.71
N THR A 583 -55.88 -20.33 1.62
CA THR A 583 -57.01 -20.06 2.51
C THR A 583 -56.60 -20.34 3.95
N MET A 584 -57.00 -19.48 4.87
CA MET A 584 -56.80 -19.67 6.30
C MET A 584 -58.12 -19.58 7.04
N ASP A 585 -58.21 -20.31 8.16
CA ASP A 585 -59.15 -20.08 9.24
C ASP A 585 -58.36 -19.83 10.53
N TYR A 586 -58.57 -18.66 11.14
CA TYR A 586 -58.06 -18.35 12.47
C TYR A 586 -59.23 -18.01 13.40
N LYS A 587 -59.61 -18.97 14.24
CA LYS A 587 -60.70 -18.82 15.22
C LYS A 587 -62.02 -18.37 14.57
N GLY A 588 -62.35 -18.90 13.40
CA GLY A 588 -63.56 -18.56 12.64
C GLY A 588 -63.43 -17.32 11.74
N VAL A 589 -62.27 -16.66 11.71
CA VAL A 589 -61.97 -15.62 10.72
C VAL A 589 -61.29 -16.25 9.51
N ALA A 590 -61.99 -16.25 8.37
CA ALA A 590 -61.47 -16.75 7.11
C ALA A 590 -60.75 -15.66 6.31
N SER A 591 -59.63 -15.99 5.66
CA SER A 591 -58.95 -15.12 4.70
C SER A 591 -58.45 -15.94 3.53
N THR A 592 -58.65 -15.43 2.31
CA THR A 592 -58.22 -16.05 1.05
C THR A 592 -57.25 -15.12 0.36
N GLN A 593 -56.15 -15.67 -0.13
CA GLN A 593 -55.12 -14.92 -0.84
C GLN A 593 -54.59 -15.72 -2.02
N ASN A 594 -54.64 -15.15 -3.22
CA ASN A 594 -53.97 -15.72 -4.37
C ASN A 594 -52.45 -15.60 -4.20
N GLY A 595 -51.72 -16.63 -4.62
CA GLY A 595 -50.27 -16.60 -4.77
C GLY A 595 -49.84 -15.53 -5.77
N GLY A 596 -48.56 -15.17 -5.71
CA GLY A 596 -48.01 -14.11 -6.57
C GLY A 596 -47.76 -14.55 -8.01
N ALA A 597 -47.70 -15.86 -8.29
CA ALA A 597 -47.35 -16.36 -9.61
C ALA A 597 -47.90 -17.75 -9.95
N ARG A 598 -47.81 -18.08 -11.24
CA ARG A 598 -48.28 -19.34 -11.81
C ARG A 598 -47.26 -20.46 -11.62
N ILE A 599 -47.76 -21.66 -11.39
CA ILE A 599 -46.99 -22.90 -11.33
C ILE A 599 -47.29 -23.71 -12.59
N GLY A 600 -46.27 -24.29 -13.21
CA GLY A 600 -46.41 -25.11 -14.40
C GLY A 600 -45.48 -26.31 -14.41
N VAL A 601 -45.77 -27.25 -15.30
CA VAL A 601 -44.92 -28.38 -15.65
C VAL A 601 -44.31 -28.13 -17.02
N ILE A 602 -42.99 -28.22 -17.12
CA ILE A 602 -42.22 -28.19 -18.36
C ILE A 602 -41.69 -29.58 -18.68
N MET A 603 -42.15 -30.18 -19.78
CA MET A 603 -41.77 -31.55 -20.15
C MET A 603 -40.48 -31.61 -20.97
N LYS A 604 -39.82 -32.77 -21.00
CA LYS A 604 -38.68 -33.00 -21.90
C LYS A 604 -39.09 -32.81 -23.37
N GLY A 605 -38.23 -32.18 -24.17
CA GLY A 605 -38.50 -31.90 -25.59
C GLY A 605 -39.38 -30.66 -25.81
N THR A 606 -39.56 -29.83 -24.78
CA THR A 606 -40.20 -28.52 -24.87
C THR A 606 -39.45 -27.61 -25.85
N PRO A 607 -40.15 -26.87 -26.74
CA PRO A 607 -39.52 -26.02 -27.75
C PRO A 607 -39.07 -24.64 -27.22
N TYR A 608 -38.86 -24.47 -25.92
CA TYR A 608 -38.34 -23.22 -25.36
C TYR A 608 -36.81 -23.25 -25.31
N TYR A 609 -36.20 -22.19 -25.81
CA TYR A 609 -34.75 -22.04 -25.84
C TYR A 609 -34.33 -20.75 -25.17
N ALA A 610 -33.15 -20.78 -24.57
CA ALA A 610 -32.43 -19.62 -24.08
C ALA A 610 -31.22 -19.38 -25.00
N GLU A 611 -31.14 -18.20 -25.57
CA GLU A 611 -29.96 -17.72 -26.27
C GLU A 611 -29.30 -16.62 -25.44
N VAL A 612 -28.02 -16.80 -25.10
CA VAL A 612 -27.26 -15.79 -24.35
C VAL A 612 -27.15 -14.52 -25.17
N LYS A 613 -27.61 -13.38 -24.62
CA LYS A 613 -27.49 -12.08 -25.28
C LYS A 613 -26.37 -11.23 -24.68
N ALA A 614 -26.03 -11.43 -23.41
CA ALA A 614 -24.90 -10.77 -22.78
C ALA A 614 -23.58 -11.18 -23.44
N SER A 615 -22.57 -10.31 -23.42
CA SER A 615 -21.22 -10.65 -23.91
C SER A 615 -20.67 -11.89 -23.20
N MET A 616 -20.88 -11.95 -21.88
CA MET A 616 -20.66 -13.10 -21.03
C MET A 616 -21.79 -13.17 -19.98
N ALA A 617 -22.25 -14.37 -19.66
CA ALA A 617 -23.24 -14.63 -18.61
C ALA A 617 -22.76 -15.75 -17.69
N TYR A 618 -22.97 -15.61 -16.39
CA TYR A 618 -22.68 -16.67 -15.43
C TYR A 618 -23.84 -17.65 -15.33
N THR A 619 -23.51 -18.92 -15.10
CA THR A 619 -24.48 -19.94 -14.70
C THR A 619 -24.40 -20.23 -13.21
N PHE A 620 -25.44 -20.89 -12.69
CA PHE A 620 -25.61 -21.18 -11.26
C PHE A 620 -26.13 -22.62 -11.07
N ASN A 621 -25.80 -23.23 -9.94
CA ASN A 621 -26.31 -24.58 -9.60
C ASN A 621 -27.79 -24.57 -9.16
N GLU A 622 -28.29 -23.41 -8.76
CA GLU A 622 -29.65 -23.17 -8.29
C GLU A 622 -30.16 -21.83 -8.84
N PRO A 623 -31.47 -21.52 -8.80
CA PRO A 623 -32.01 -20.25 -9.32
C PRO A 623 -31.71 -19.06 -8.38
N SER A 624 -30.44 -18.89 -8.03
CA SER A 624 -29.94 -17.83 -7.15
C SER A 624 -28.47 -17.52 -7.48
N SER A 625 -28.09 -16.26 -7.30
CA SER A 625 -26.72 -15.78 -7.39
C SER A 625 -25.98 -15.79 -6.04
N THR A 626 -26.64 -16.17 -4.94
CA THR A 626 -26.09 -16.09 -3.57
C THR A 626 -24.76 -16.85 -3.43
N ASN A 627 -24.61 -17.98 -4.11
CA ASN A 627 -23.40 -18.80 -4.08
C ASN A 627 -22.38 -18.48 -5.19
N GLY A 628 -22.61 -17.38 -5.92
CA GLY A 628 -21.74 -16.91 -7.00
C GLY A 628 -21.90 -17.70 -8.31
N GLY A 629 -21.37 -17.12 -9.40
CA GLY A 629 -21.36 -17.75 -10.72
C GLY A 629 -20.43 -18.96 -10.79
N ILE A 630 -20.81 -19.97 -11.56
CA ILE A 630 -20.11 -21.24 -11.71
C ILE A 630 -19.41 -21.32 -13.07
N HIS A 631 -20.15 -21.30 -14.16
CA HIS A 631 -19.58 -21.33 -15.51
C HIS A 631 -19.89 -20.06 -16.29
N GLN A 632 -19.09 -19.78 -17.32
CA GLN A 632 -19.30 -18.67 -18.23
C GLN A 632 -19.88 -19.18 -19.55
N LEU A 633 -20.96 -18.55 -20.00
CA LEU A 633 -21.52 -18.70 -21.35
C LEU A 633 -21.40 -17.38 -22.10
N TYR A 634 -21.35 -17.43 -23.42
CA TYR A 634 -21.07 -16.27 -24.27
C TYR A 634 -22.19 -15.99 -25.26
N SER A 635 -22.23 -14.75 -25.74
CA SER A 635 -23.27 -14.26 -26.66
C SER A 635 -23.53 -15.19 -27.86
N GLY A 636 -24.81 -15.45 -28.13
CA GLY A 636 -25.33 -16.33 -29.15
C GLY A 636 -25.18 -17.83 -28.86
N MET A 637 -24.76 -18.23 -27.65
CA MET A 637 -24.86 -19.63 -27.23
C MET A 637 -26.31 -19.99 -26.91
N VAL A 638 -26.76 -21.16 -27.34
CA VAL A 638 -28.15 -21.63 -27.23
C VAL A 638 -28.25 -22.94 -26.46
N ASP A 639 -29.23 -23.04 -25.57
CA ASP A 639 -29.63 -24.30 -24.95
C ASP A 639 -31.16 -24.36 -24.75
N SER A 640 -31.73 -25.56 -24.70
CA SER A 640 -33.15 -25.76 -24.41
C SER A 640 -33.44 -25.56 -22.92
N ILE A 641 -34.62 -25.03 -22.62
CA ILE A 641 -35.06 -24.72 -21.26
C ILE A 641 -35.78 -25.93 -20.66
N THR A 642 -35.37 -26.32 -19.47
CA THR A 642 -35.94 -27.43 -18.68
C THR A 642 -36.56 -26.97 -17.36
N GLY A 643 -36.57 -25.67 -17.08
CA GLY A 643 -37.13 -25.10 -15.86
C GLY A 643 -37.14 -23.58 -15.87
N MET A 644 -38.03 -22.97 -15.10
CA MET A 644 -38.05 -21.53 -14.86
C MET A 644 -38.39 -21.30 -13.38
N SER A 645 -37.64 -20.44 -12.71
CA SER A 645 -37.90 -20.10 -11.32
C SER A 645 -37.37 -18.70 -11.06
N GLY A 646 -38.22 -17.79 -10.58
CA GLY A 646 -37.80 -16.42 -10.34
C GLY A 646 -37.30 -15.73 -11.59
N SER A 647 -36.17 -15.06 -11.42
CA SER A 647 -35.43 -14.37 -12.47
C SER A 647 -34.51 -15.29 -13.27
N TYR A 648 -34.67 -16.62 -13.17
CA TYR A 648 -33.78 -17.60 -13.79
C TYR A 648 -34.51 -18.62 -14.66
N VAL A 649 -33.80 -19.17 -15.64
CA VAL A 649 -34.18 -20.35 -16.41
C VAL A 649 -33.14 -21.44 -16.27
N ARG A 650 -33.58 -22.69 -16.23
CA ARG A 650 -32.70 -23.86 -16.20
C ARG A 650 -32.48 -24.37 -17.61
N LEU A 651 -31.22 -24.51 -17.97
CA LEU A 651 -30.76 -25.05 -19.24
C LEU A 651 -30.82 -26.59 -19.24
N SER A 652 -30.73 -27.24 -20.39
CA SER A 652 -30.74 -28.71 -20.46
C SER A 652 -29.49 -29.37 -19.89
N SER A 653 -28.40 -28.60 -19.79
CA SER A 653 -27.22 -28.93 -19.01
C SER A 653 -27.43 -29.00 -17.49
N GLY A 654 -28.60 -28.58 -16.99
CA GLY A 654 -28.94 -28.55 -15.55
C GLY A 654 -28.55 -27.24 -14.85
N GLN A 655 -27.77 -26.38 -15.51
CA GLN A 655 -27.33 -25.08 -15.02
C GLN A 655 -28.46 -24.02 -15.12
N TRP A 656 -28.51 -23.11 -14.16
CA TRP A 656 -29.41 -21.95 -14.17
C TRP A 656 -28.73 -20.72 -14.73
N ILE A 657 -29.45 -19.88 -15.47
CA ILE A 657 -28.97 -18.61 -16.01
C ILE A 657 -30.02 -17.52 -15.81
N GLY A 658 -29.58 -16.27 -15.61
CA GLY A 658 -30.47 -15.13 -15.44
C GLY A 658 -31.30 -14.85 -16.69
N LYS A 659 -32.61 -14.65 -16.52
CA LYS A 659 -33.54 -14.19 -17.57
C LYS A 659 -33.12 -12.85 -18.18
N SER A 660 -32.45 -12.01 -17.39
CA SER A 660 -31.87 -10.74 -17.86
C SER A 660 -30.79 -10.94 -18.91
N ASP A 661 -30.13 -12.10 -18.94
CA ASP A 661 -28.90 -12.34 -19.71
C ASP A 661 -29.14 -13.16 -20.98
N VAL A 662 -30.39 -13.61 -21.19
CA VAL A 662 -30.80 -14.44 -22.31
C VAL A 662 -32.03 -13.88 -23.03
N ASN A 663 -32.18 -14.23 -24.30
CA ASN A 663 -33.43 -14.18 -25.04
C ASN A 663 -34.13 -15.53 -24.88
N ILE A 664 -35.40 -15.52 -24.45
CA ILE A 664 -36.23 -16.73 -24.33
C ILE A 664 -37.21 -16.73 -25.50
N TYR A 665 -37.22 -17.80 -26.29
CA TYR A 665 -38.10 -17.91 -27.46
C TYR A 665 -38.50 -19.34 -27.79
N GLU A 666 -39.52 -19.47 -28.64
CA GLU A 666 -40.06 -20.73 -29.15
C GLU A 666 -40.02 -20.70 -30.70
N PRO A 667 -39.05 -21.35 -31.37
CA PRO A 667 -38.87 -21.20 -32.81
C PRO A 667 -39.90 -21.95 -33.67
N GLY A 668 -40.95 -22.57 -33.10
CA GLY A 668 -41.95 -23.36 -33.84
C GLY A 668 -41.44 -24.69 -34.41
N PHE A 669 -40.12 -24.92 -34.34
CA PHE A 669 -39.45 -26.19 -34.64
C PHE A 669 -38.43 -26.50 -33.53
N LYS A 670 -37.87 -27.72 -33.53
CA LYS A 670 -36.87 -28.13 -32.56
C LYS A 670 -35.47 -27.75 -33.05
N LEU A 671 -34.71 -27.00 -32.24
CA LEU A 671 -33.29 -26.79 -32.47
C LEU A 671 -32.53 -28.01 -31.93
N GLU A 672 -31.81 -28.70 -32.80
CA GLU A 672 -30.92 -29.80 -32.43
C GLU A 672 -29.49 -29.47 -32.85
N PRO A 673 -28.71 -28.78 -31.99
CA PRO A 673 -27.28 -28.61 -32.23
C PRO A 673 -26.58 -29.98 -32.30
N VAL A 674 -25.72 -30.16 -33.30
CA VAL A 674 -24.94 -31.38 -33.53
C VAL A 674 -23.46 -31.03 -33.65
N ILE A 675 -22.60 -31.75 -32.95
CA ILE A 675 -21.15 -31.77 -33.15
C ILE A 675 -20.85 -32.67 -34.34
N LYS A 676 -20.47 -32.06 -35.47
CA LYS A 676 -20.20 -32.75 -36.73
C LYS A 676 -18.80 -33.34 -36.77
N ASN A 677 -17.82 -32.57 -36.29
CA ASN A 677 -16.42 -32.93 -36.33
C ASN A 677 -15.72 -32.52 -35.04
N MET A 678 -14.66 -33.26 -34.69
CA MET A 678 -13.78 -32.96 -33.57
C MET A 678 -12.33 -33.09 -34.01
N GLU A 679 -11.52 -32.08 -33.69
CA GLU A 679 -10.08 -32.08 -33.98
C GLU A 679 -9.31 -31.68 -32.73
N TYR A 680 -8.22 -32.39 -32.44
CA TYR A 680 -7.30 -32.05 -31.36
C TYR A 680 -5.96 -31.62 -31.93
N LYS A 681 -5.50 -30.42 -31.56
CA LYS A 681 -4.23 -29.85 -32.00
C LYS A 681 -3.38 -29.44 -30.81
N THR A 682 -2.14 -29.93 -30.76
CA THR A 682 -1.16 -29.50 -29.76
C THR A 682 -0.51 -28.18 -30.16
N GLY A 683 -0.21 -27.34 -29.16
CA GLY A 683 0.58 -26.12 -29.32
C GLY A 683 1.68 -26.01 -28.25
N ASN A 684 2.47 -24.94 -28.32
CA ASN A 684 3.57 -24.72 -27.36
C ASN A 684 3.08 -24.32 -25.97
N VAL A 685 2.02 -23.51 -25.91
CA VAL A 685 1.39 -23.04 -24.67
C VAL A 685 -0.03 -23.56 -24.54
N TRP A 686 -0.78 -23.52 -25.65
CA TRP A 686 -2.18 -23.91 -25.69
C TRP A 686 -2.40 -25.05 -26.67
N ASP A 687 -2.96 -26.15 -26.15
CA ASP A 687 -3.60 -27.18 -26.95
C ASP A 687 -5.06 -26.78 -27.21
N THR A 688 -5.65 -27.29 -28.28
CA THR A 688 -7.02 -26.93 -28.68
C THR A 688 -7.79 -28.18 -29.09
N LEU A 689 -8.94 -28.40 -28.45
CA LEU A 689 -9.99 -29.29 -28.94
C LEU A 689 -11.03 -28.43 -29.66
N ARG A 690 -11.07 -28.53 -30.99
CA ARG A 690 -12.03 -27.83 -31.84
C ARG A 690 -13.23 -28.72 -32.13
N LEU A 691 -14.43 -28.16 -31.95
CA LEU A 691 -15.70 -28.79 -32.25
C LEU A 691 -16.41 -27.99 -33.35
N GLU A 692 -16.68 -28.61 -34.49
CA GLU A 692 -17.54 -28.01 -35.51
C GLU A 692 -18.99 -28.35 -35.20
N THR A 693 -19.85 -27.34 -35.10
CA THR A 693 -21.24 -27.51 -34.67
C THR A 693 -22.22 -26.88 -35.66
N THR A 694 -23.42 -27.46 -35.78
CA THR A 694 -24.49 -26.94 -36.66
C THR A 694 -25.06 -25.59 -36.21
N LEU A 695 -24.98 -25.31 -34.91
CA LEU A 695 -25.39 -24.09 -34.23
C LEU A 695 -24.34 -23.73 -33.19
N SER A 696 -24.54 -22.68 -32.40
CA SER A 696 -23.68 -22.35 -31.24
C SER A 696 -24.30 -22.92 -29.95
N PRO A 697 -24.07 -24.19 -29.58
CA PRO A 697 -24.62 -24.73 -28.33
C PRO A 697 -23.96 -24.08 -27.11
N ALA A 698 -24.69 -23.99 -26.01
CA ALA A 698 -24.08 -23.69 -24.71
C ALA A 698 -23.03 -24.75 -24.38
N ALA A 699 -21.88 -24.31 -23.88
CA ALA A 699 -20.80 -25.19 -23.48
C ALA A 699 -19.97 -24.60 -22.35
N PHE A 700 -19.54 -25.46 -21.44
CA PHE A 700 -18.67 -25.09 -20.32
C PHE A 700 -17.77 -26.26 -19.94
N ALA A 701 -16.63 -25.95 -19.33
CA ALA A 701 -15.65 -26.93 -18.90
C ALA A 701 -15.39 -26.87 -17.39
N SER A 702 -14.99 -28.01 -16.83
CA SER A 702 -14.61 -28.16 -15.42
C SER A 702 -13.44 -29.14 -15.29
N PHE A 703 -12.48 -28.82 -14.43
CA PHE A 703 -11.36 -29.69 -14.08
C PHE A 703 -11.49 -30.13 -12.63
N ASP A 704 -11.47 -31.44 -12.39
CA ASP A 704 -11.62 -32.00 -11.03
C ASP A 704 -10.28 -32.30 -10.33
N GLY A 705 -9.16 -31.96 -10.97
CA GLY A 705 -7.80 -32.26 -10.50
C GLY A 705 -7.18 -33.47 -11.22
N THR A 706 -7.99 -34.32 -11.84
CA THR A 706 -7.55 -35.47 -12.62
C THR A 706 -7.88 -35.27 -14.09
N ASP A 707 -9.15 -35.01 -14.41
CA ASP A 707 -9.65 -34.98 -15.78
C ASP A 707 -10.36 -33.67 -16.10
N LEU A 708 -10.25 -33.24 -17.37
CA LEU A 708 -10.92 -32.05 -17.89
C LEU A 708 -12.19 -32.47 -18.62
N THR A 709 -13.34 -32.02 -18.13
CA THR A 709 -14.65 -32.36 -18.73
C THR A 709 -15.25 -31.15 -19.43
N LEU A 710 -15.60 -31.31 -20.70
CA LEU A 710 -16.38 -30.37 -21.49
C LEU A 710 -17.83 -30.86 -21.61
N THR A 711 -18.77 -30.04 -21.15
CA THR A 711 -20.21 -30.28 -21.35
C THR A 711 -20.70 -29.39 -22.48
N VAL A 712 -21.35 -29.98 -23.49
CA VAL A 712 -21.88 -29.27 -24.65
C VAL A 712 -23.36 -29.64 -24.82
N SER A 713 -24.22 -28.65 -24.98
CA SER A 713 -25.65 -28.84 -25.22
C SER A 713 -25.95 -29.19 -26.69
N ALA A 714 -25.21 -30.14 -27.24
CA ALA A 714 -25.29 -30.64 -28.61
C ALA A 714 -25.06 -32.15 -28.65
N SER A 715 -25.74 -32.85 -29.56
CA SER A 715 -25.51 -34.27 -29.75
C SER A 715 -24.23 -34.46 -30.56
N SER A 716 -23.54 -35.59 -30.40
CA SER A 716 -22.32 -35.84 -31.18
C SER A 716 -22.54 -36.94 -32.21
N THR A 717 -22.17 -36.65 -33.46
CA THR A 717 -21.94 -37.64 -34.52
C THR A 717 -20.46 -37.75 -34.89
N ALA A 718 -19.62 -36.94 -34.27
CA ALA A 718 -18.20 -36.85 -34.57
C ALA A 718 -17.44 -38.08 -34.04
N SER A 719 -16.45 -38.52 -34.81
CA SER A 719 -15.50 -39.54 -34.35
C SER A 719 -14.52 -38.96 -33.33
N VAL A 720 -14.04 -39.80 -32.42
CA VAL A 720 -13.01 -39.39 -31.44
C VAL A 720 -11.74 -38.93 -32.17
N PRO A 721 -11.17 -37.76 -31.86
CA PRO A 721 -9.93 -37.29 -32.49
C PRO A 721 -8.76 -38.23 -32.23
N GLN A 722 -7.87 -38.38 -33.22
CA GLN A 722 -6.57 -39.01 -32.99
C GLN A 722 -5.67 -38.09 -32.18
N LEU A 723 -4.98 -38.63 -31.18
CA LEU A 723 -4.10 -37.86 -30.30
C LEU A 723 -2.68 -37.78 -30.84
N PRO A 724 -2.10 -36.58 -30.99
CA PRO A 724 -0.67 -36.42 -31.21
C PRO A 724 0.14 -37.03 -30.06
N ALA A 725 1.32 -37.58 -30.35
CA ALA A 725 2.15 -38.27 -29.36
C ALA A 725 2.51 -37.39 -28.14
N ASN A 726 2.69 -36.09 -28.37
CA ASN A 726 3.03 -35.08 -27.37
C ASN A 726 1.80 -34.44 -26.67
N ALA A 727 0.59 -34.96 -26.87
CA ALA A 727 -0.60 -34.49 -26.15
C ALA A 727 -0.46 -34.79 -24.64
N PRO A 728 -0.91 -33.89 -23.74
CA PRO A 728 -0.91 -34.11 -22.29
C PRO A 728 -2.00 -35.08 -21.83
N ILE A 729 -2.85 -35.56 -22.74
CA ILE A 729 -3.97 -36.46 -22.47
C ILE A 729 -3.72 -37.85 -23.05
N SER A 730 -4.26 -38.88 -22.41
CA SER A 730 -4.15 -40.28 -22.84
C SER A 730 -5.32 -40.76 -23.70
N SER A 731 -6.52 -40.22 -23.49
CA SER A 731 -7.75 -40.65 -24.18
C SER A 731 -8.88 -39.63 -24.04
N PHE A 732 -9.95 -39.84 -24.80
CA PHE A 732 -11.23 -39.17 -24.62
C PHE A 732 -12.32 -40.18 -24.24
N ASP A 733 -13.17 -39.81 -23.28
CA ASP A 733 -14.42 -40.51 -23.00
C ASP A 733 -15.61 -39.63 -23.40
N ILE A 734 -16.47 -40.13 -24.29
CA ILE A 734 -17.61 -39.38 -24.82
C ILE A 734 -18.90 -40.09 -24.41
N SER A 735 -19.78 -39.37 -23.72
CA SER A 735 -21.07 -39.89 -23.25
C SER A 735 -22.21 -38.89 -23.49
N LYS A 736 -23.44 -39.42 -23.52
CA LYS A 736 -24.65 -38.57 -23.56
C LYS A 736 -24.88 -37.92 -22.20
N ASN A 737 -25.26 -36.64 -22.19
CA ASN A 737 -25.50 -35.87 -20.97
C ASN A 737 -26.89 -35.24 -20.95
N GLY A 738 -27.92 -36.08 -20.73
CA GLY A 738 -29.33 -35.64 -20.74
C GLY A 738 -29.78 -35.10 -22.11
N GLY A 739 -31.09 -35.12 -22.40
CA GLY A 739 -31.61 -34.54 -23.65
C GLY A 739 -30.81 -34.88 -24.92
N SER A 740 -30.32 -33.83 -25.60
CA SER A 740 -29.37 -33.88 -26.72
C SER A 740 -27.93 -33.54 -26.32
N GLY A 741 -27.56 -33.43 -25.04
CA GLY A 741 -26.22 -33.01 -24.61
C GLY A 741 -25.15 -34.09 -24.76
N THR A 742 -23.90 -33.65 -24.91
CA THR A 742 -22.69 -34.49 -24.96
C THR A 742 -21.72 -34.05 -23.86
N ARG A 743 -21.14 -35.03 -23.16
CA ARG A 743 -20.01 -34.84 -22.24
C ARG A 743 -18.76 -35.46 -22.86
N ILE A 744 -17.69 -34.67 -22.95
CA ILE A 744 -16.39 -35.08 -23.46
C ILE A 744 -15.39 -34.93 -22.31
N THR A 745 -14.89 -36.05 -21.80
CA THR A 745 -13.88 -36.08 -20.75
C THR A 745 -12.52 -36.35 -21.38
N LEU A 746 -11.56 -35.49 -21.07
CA LEU A 746 -10.17 -35.56 -21.52
C LEU A 746 -9.35 -36.14 -20.37
N ASN A 747 -8.90 -37.38 -20.53
CA ASN A 747 -8.15 -38.08 -19.49
C ASN A 747 -6.70 -37.58 -19.48
N ILE A 748 -6.29 -36.86 -18.42
CA ILE A 748 -4.93 -36.31 -18.33
C ILE A 748 -3.94 -37.45 -18.05
N LYS A 749 -2.76 -37.42 -18.69
CA LYS A 749 -1.72 -38.44 -18.44
C LYS A 749 -1.24 -38.38 -16.98
N PRO A 750 -0.95 -39.52 -16.34
CA PRO A 750 -0.37 -39.53 -15.00
C PRO A 750 0.90 -38.66 -14.91
N GLY A 751 0.95 -37.76 -13.93
CA GLY A 751 2.07 -36.84 -13.70
C GLY A 751 2.03 -35.55 -14.53
N GLU A 752 1.14 -35.44 -15.52
CA GLU A 752 0.85 -34.17 -16.19
C GLU A 752 -0.17 -33.36 -15.39
N THR A 753 -0.13 -32.04 -15.54
CA THR A 753 -1.16 -31.14 -15.01
C THR A 753 -1.38 -29.96 -15.95
N LEU A 754 -2.47 -29.23 -15.74
CA LEU A 754 -2.87 -28.13 -16.58
C LEU A 754 -2.36 -26.80 -16.02
N GLY A 755 -2.09 -25.85 -16.92
CA GLY A 755 -1.87 -24.44 -16.58
C GLY A 755 -3.15 -23.60 -16.65
N GLY A 756 -4.27 -24.19 -17.07
CA GLY A 756 -5.53 -23.48 -17.27
C GLY A 756 -6.35 -24.03 -18.44
N TYR A 757 -7.58 -23.58 -18.55
CA TYR A 757 -8.48 -23.91 -19.66
C TYR A 757 -9.57 -22.86 -19.81
N TYR A 758 -10.17 -22.79 -21.00
CA TYR A 758 -11.41 -22.04 -21.21
C TYR A 758 -12.12 -22.48 -22.49
N VAL A 759 -13.42 -22.24 -22.55
CA VAL A 759 -14.23 -22.44 -23.76
C VAL A 759 -14.32 -21.12 -24.52
N GLN A 760 -14.16 -21.17 -25.84
CA GLN A 760 -14.41 -20.04 -26.72
C GLN A 760 -15.33 -20.43 -27.87
N LYS A 761 -16.19 -19.51 -28.26
CA LYS A 761 -17.00 -19.64 -29.47
C LYS A 761 -16.17 -19.25 -30.70
N THR A 762 -16.37 -19.96 -31.79
CA THR A 762 -15.81 -19.66 -33.12
C THR A 762 -16.95 -19.50 -34.12
N GLU A 763 -16.65 -19.03 -35.33
CA GLU A 763 -17.66 -18.89 -36.40
C GLU A 763 -18.32 -20.23 -36.76
N THR A 764 -17.57 -21.33 -36.72
CA THR A 764 -18.01 -22.66 -37.15
C THR A 764 -18.31 -23.63 -35.99
N GLY A 765 -18.23 -23.15 -34.74
CA GLY A 765 -18.53 -23.96 -33.56
C GLY A 765 -17.80 -23.50 -32.30
N LEU A 766 -17.08 -24.40 -31.63
CA LEU A 766 -16.47 -24.17 -30.31
C LEU A 766 -15.01 -24.61 -30.28
N GLU A 767 -14.21 -23.97 -29.44
CA GLU A 767 -12.89 -24.46 -29.07
C GLU A 767 -12.75 -24.51 -27.55
N LEU A 768 -12.29 -25.66 -27.05
CA LEU A 768 -11.75 -25.76 -25.70
C LEU A 768 -10.24 -25.54 -25.79
N LYS A 769 -9.79 -24.43 -25.19
CA LYS A 769 -8.38 -24.09 -25.04
C LYS A 769 -7.86 -24.71 -23.75
N ILE A 770 -6.72 -25.39 -23.83
CA ILE A 770 -6.10 -26.13 -22.74
C ILE A 770 -4.65 -25.65 -22.61
N ARG A 771 -4.32 -24.98 -21.50
CA ARG A 771 -2.98 -24.46 -21.25
C ARG A 771 -2.11 -25.58 -20.69
N ARG A 772 -0.92 -25.74 -21.24
CA ARG A 772 0.14 -26.56 -20.65
C ARG A 772 0.66 -25.84 -19.40
N LYS A 773 0.97 -26.58 -18.33
CA LYS A 773 1.64 -25.99 -17.17
C LYS A 773 3.02 -25.46 -17.59
N ALA A 774 3.30 -24.20 -17.27
CA ALA A 774 4.61 -23.62 -17.49
C ALA A 774 5.62 -24.24 -16.51
N VAL A 775 6.81 -24.58 -17.01
CA VAL A 775 7.92 -25.11 -16.18
C VAL A 775 9.20 -24.37 -16.54
N VAL A 776 9.87 -23.80 -15.55
CA VAL A 776 11.11 -23.04 -15.73
C VAL A 776 12.31 -23.97 -15.56
N LYS A 777 13.27 -23.88 -16.49
CA LYS A 777 14.49 -24.72 -16.52
C LYS A 777 15.77 -23.95 -16.24
N ASN A 778 15.72 -22.61 -16.23
CA ASN A 778 16.89 -21.77 -16.05
C ASN A 778 17.15 -21.47 -14.56
N GLN A 779 18.37 -21.73 -14.08
CA GLN A 779 18.75 -21.49 -12.68
C GLN A 779 19.04 -20.01 -12.38
N SER A 780 19.51 -19.21 -13.34
CA SER A 780 19.91 -17.81 -13.11
C SER A 780 18.75 -16.81 -13.13
N GLN A 781 17.62 -17.20 -13.71
CA GLN A 781 16.36 -16.43 -13.80
C GLN A 781 15.22 -17.43 -13.58
N PRO A 782 14.95 -17.82 -12.32
CA PRO A 782 14.13 -18.98 -12.02
C PRO A 782 12.64 -18.79 -12.28
N LEU A 783 12.21 -17.58 -12.67
CA LEU A 783 10.87 -17.27 -13.18
C LEU A 783 10.90 -16.68 -14.61
N GLY A 784 12.03 -16.81 -15.32
CA GLY A 784 12.19 -16.31 -16.68
C GLY A 784 11.10 -16.81 -17.63
N GLY A 785 10.32 -15.88 -18.20
CA GLY A 785 9.24 -16.18 -19.15
C GLY A 785 7.87 -16.45 -18.51
N ILE A 786 7.77 -16.45 -17.17
CA ILE A 786 6.51 -16.56 -16.44
C ILE A 786 5.83 -15.19 -16.35
N THR A 787 4.55 -15.12 -16.69
CA THR A 787 3.72 -13.91 -16.51
C THR A 787 2.82 -14.06 -15.29
N ILE A 788 2.92 -13.13 -14.35
CA ILE A 788 2.13 -13.14 -13.10
C ILE A 788 1.32 -11.86 -13.02
N ILE A 789 0.05 -11.97 -12.65
CA ILE A 789 -0.77 -10.81 -12.27
C ILE A 789 -0.95 -10.83 -10.76
N LEU A 790 -0.61 -9.71 -10.13
CA LEU A 790 -0.94 -9.45 -8.74
C LEU A 790 -2.12 -8.47 -8.69
N ASP A 791 -3.09 -8.79 -7.88
CA ASP A 791 -4.29 -8.00 -7.67
C ASP A 791 -4.29 -7.48 -6.23
N PRO A 792 -3.86 -6.23 -5.99
CA PRO A 792 -4.02 -5.63 -4.68
C PRO A 792 -5.51 -5.44 -4.39
N GLY A 793 -6.03 -6.20 -3.42
CA GLY A 793 -7.44 -6.13 -3.01
C GLY A 793 -7.88 -4.73 -2.65
N HIS A 794 -9.17 -4.43 -2.82
CA HIS A 794 -9.77 -3.12 -2.53
C HIS A 794 -9.15 -1.96 -3.34
N GLY A 795 -9.41 -0.70 -2.96
CA GLY A 795 -8.87 0.50 -3.61
C GLY A 795 -9.91 1.63 -3.74
N GLY A 796 -9.43 2.87 -3.81
CA GLY A 796 -10.24 4.07 -3.92
C GLY A 796 -11.18 4.24 -2.73
N THR A 797 -12.48 4.19 -2.99
CA THR A 797 -13.54 4.33 -1.99
C THR A 797 -13.85 3.06 -1.21
N ASP A 798 -13.30 1.92 -1.63
CA ASP A 798 -13.37 0.67 -0.89
C ASP A 798 -12.08 0.51 -0.06
N PRO A 799 -12.12 0.72 1.26
CA PRO A 799 -10.94 0.62 2.11
C PRO A 799 -10.58 -0.84 2.46
N GLY A 800 -11.48 -1.79 2.23
CA GLY A 800 -11.42 -3.11 2.84
C GLY A 800 -11.58 -3.07 4.36
N ALA A 801 -10.87 -3.95 5.06
CA ALA A 801 -10.83 -4.00 6.51
C ALA A 801 -10.19 -2.74 7.13
N ILE A 802 -10.75 -2.31 8.26
CA ILE A 802 -10.28 -1.13 9.00
C ILE A 802 -9.51 -1.57 10.25
N GLY A 803 -8.26 -1.13 10.33
CA GLY A 803 -7.36 -1.38 11.46
C GLY A 803 -7.39 -0.28 12.52
N PRO A 804 -6.52 -0.39 13.53
CA PRO A 804 -6.30 0.60 14.59
C PRO A 804 -6.11 2.05 14.12
N LEU A 805 -5.52 2.27 12.95
CA LEU A 805 -5.28 3.61 12.38
C LEU A 805 -6.41 4.13 11.47
N GLY A 806 -7.51 3.38 11.34
CA GLY A 806 -8.65 3.82 10.54
C GLY A 806 -8.33 3.89 9.05
N TRP A 807 -8.81 4.95 8.40
CA TRP A 807 -8.61 5.21 6.97
C TRP A 807 -7.19 5.67 6.62
N ALA A 808 -6.38 6.05 7.61
CA ALA A 808 -5.01 6.49 7.36
C ALA A 808 -4.12 5.34 6.85
N TYR A 809 -4.46 4.10 7.23
CA TYR A 809 -3.76 2.91 6.79
C TYR A 809 -4.71 1.69 6.84
N ALA A 810 -5.51 1.55 5.79
CA ALA A 810 -6.52 0.50 5.67
C ALA A 810 -5.99 -0.70 4.88
N GLU A 811 -6.80 -1.76 4.77
CA GLU A 811 -6.42 -2.98 4.04
C GLU A 811 -5.95 -2.69 2.59
N LYS A 812 -6.61 -1.75 1.90
CA LYS A 812 -6.21 -1.34 0.54
C LYS A 812 -4.75 -0.86 0.44
N ASP A 813 -4.23 -0.24 1.50
CA ASP A 813 -2.87 0.32 1.55
C ASP A 813 -1.86 -0.80 1.83
N ILE A 814 -2.18 -1.68 2.78
CA ILE A 814 -1.42 -2.90 3.10
C ILE A 814 -1.28 -3.78 1.85
N ASN A 815 -2.40 -4.04 1.16
CA ASN A 815 -2.42 -4.88 -0.03
C ASN A 815 -1.60 -4.28 -1.18
N LEU A 816 -1.65 -2.96 -1.39
CA LEU A 816 -0.87 -2.30 -2.44
C LEU A 816 0.64 -2.29 -2.13
N SER A 817 1.01 -2.04 -0.87
CA SER A 817 2.41 -2.07 -0.44
C SER A 817 3.00 -3.47 -0.63
N LEU A 818 2.31 -4.50 -0.14
CA LEU A 818 2.72 -5.90 -0.31
C LEU A 818 2.82 -6.29 -1.79
N ALA A 819 1.87 -5.86 -2.63
CA ALA A 819 1.89 -6.17 -4.06
C ALA A 819 3.12 -5.59 -4.77
N ARG A 820 3.51 -4.35 -4.46
CA ARG A 820 4.71 -3.71 -5.04
C ARG A 820 6.00 -4.38 -4.58
N LYS A 821 6.06 -4.80 -3.32
CA LYS A 821 7.20 -5.58 -2.79
C LYS A 821 7.29 -6.94 -3.48
N LEU A 822 6.17 -7.66 -3.55
CA LEU A 822 6.10 -8.95 -4.22
C LEU A 822 6.40 -8.84 -5.72
N GLN A 823 5.95 -7.78 -6.39
CA GLN A 823 6.31 -7.48 -7.76
C GLN A 823 7.83 -7.38 -7.91
N SER A 824 8.48 -6.57 -7.07
CA SER A 824 9.94 -6.38 -7.11
C SER A 824 10.69 -7.70 -6.91
N GLU A 825 10.26 -8.53 -5.94
CA GLU A 825 10.83 -9.85 -5.69
C GLU A 825 10.68 -10.77 -6.91
N LEU A 826 9.48 -10.88 -7.48
CA LEU A 826 9.19 -11.74 -8.63
C LEU A 826 9.91 -11.28 -9.91
N GLU A 827 9.98 -9.97 -10.16
CA GLU A 827 10.71 -9.40 -11.30
C GLU A 827 12.21 -9.61 -11.18
N SER A 828 12.78 -9.53 -9.96
CA SER A 828 14.20 -9.84 -9.72
C SER A 828 14.56 -11.30 -10.08
N LEU A 829 13.56 -12.20 -10.00
CA LEU A 829 13.66 -13.61 -10.37
C LEU A 829 13.36 -13.87 -11.86
N GLY A 830 13.00 -12.84 -12.62
CA GLY A 830 12.80 -12.88 -14.08
C GLY A 830 11.35 -13.00 -14.54
N ALA A 831 10.38 -12.95 -13.62
CA ALA A 831 8.97 -12.93 -13.98
C ALA A 831 8.59 -11.60 -14.67
N ARG A 832 7.59 -11.63 -15.54
CA ARG A 832 6.88 -10.43 -15.98
C ARG A 832 5.67 -10.24 -15.09
N VAL A 833 5.65 -9.17 -14.29
CA VAL A 833 4.59 -8.93 -13.32
C VAL A 833 3.74 -7.74 -13.73
N TYR A 834 2.43 -7.88 -13.53
CA TYR A 834 1.48 -6.80 -13.74
C TYR A 834 0.61 -6.65 -12.50
N LEU A 835 0.31 -5.40 -12.15
CA LEU A 835 -0.65 -5.08 -11.10
C LEU A 835 -2.01 -4.75 -11.72
N THR A 836 -3.11 -5.25 -11.15
CA THR A 836 -4.46 -4.79 -11.56
C THR A 836 -4.67 -3.31 -11.22
N ARG A 837 -4.00 -2.82 -10.16
CA ARG A 837 -3.85 -1.39 -9.83
C ARG A 837 -2.46 -1.13 -9.26
N ASP A 838 -1.84 -0.03 -9.65
CA ASP A 838 -0.54 0.44 -9.14
C ASP A 838 -0.67 1.66 -8.22
N SER A 839 -1.89 2.13 -7.99
CA SER A 839 -2.24 3.33 -7.23
C SER A 839 -3.58 3.13 -6.49
N ASP A 840 -3.97 4.10 -5.66
CA ASP A 840 -5.23 4.06 -4.90
C ASP A 840 -6.41 4.48 -5.79
N ILE A 841 -6.96 3.52 -6.54
CA ILE A 841 -8.07 3.73 -7.47
C ILE A 841 -9.20 2.73 -7.22
N ASN A 842 -10.43 3.13 -7.58
CA ASN A 842 -11.56 2.21 -7.65
C ASN A 842 -11.39 1.25 -8.83
N LEU A 843 -11.44 -0.05 -8.56
CA LEU A 843 -11.38 -1.08 -9.61
C LEU A 843 -12.42 -2.18 -9.34
N SER A 844 -13.32 -2.37 -10.30
CA SER A 844 -14.40 -3.35 -10.17
C SER A 844 -13.86 -4.79 -10.21
N LEU A 845 -14.61 -5.72 -9.61
CA LEU A 845 -14.28 -7.15 -9.67
C LEU A 845 -14.28 -7.69 -11.12
N ASP A 846 -15.16 -7.16 -11.97
CA ASP A 846 -15.24 -7.49 -13.40
C ASP A 846 -13.97 -7.07 -14.13
N ASP A 847 -13.48 -5.84 -13.92
CA ASP A 847 -12.27 -5.32 -14.56
C ASP A 847 -11.01 -6.12 -14.16
N ARG A 848 -10.89 -6.48 -12.88
CA ARG A 848 -9.79 -7.33 -12.37
C ARG A 848 -9.71 -8.64 -13.14
N LEU A 849 -10.85 -9.32 -13.28
CA LEU A 849 -10.91 -10.60 -13.96
C LEU A 849 -10.79 -10.46 -15.48
N LEU A 850 -11.30 -9.37 -16.06
CA LEU A 850 -11.16 -9.06 -17.48
C LEU A 850 -9.69 -8.81 -17.86
N MET A 851 -8.92 -8.08 -17.06
CA MET A 851 -7.47 -7.93 -17.27
C MET A 851 -6.78 -9.30 -17.29
N SER A 852 -7.05 -10.14 -16.28
CA SER A 852 -6.54 -11.51 -16.23
C SER A 852 -6.91 -12.30 -17.48
N ARG A 853 -8.16 -12.16 -17.96
CA ARG A 853 -8.66 -12.83 -19.15
C ARG A 853 -7.95 -12.41 -20.43
N LEU A 854 -7.70 -11.12 -20.60
CA LEU A 854 -7.06 -10.57 -21.79
C LEU A 854 -5.57 -10.89 -21.84
N MET A 855 -4.92 -10.94 -20.68
CA MET A 855 -3.48 -11.17 -20.56
C MET A 855 -3.10 -12.63 -20.54
N LEU A 856 -4.02 -13.52 -20.12
CA LEU A 856 -3.79 -14.95 -19.98
C LEU A 856 -2.48 -15.24 -19.22
N PRO A 857 -2.34 -14.81 -17.95
CA PRO A 857 -1.12 -15.01 -17.17
C PRO A 857 -0.88 -16.50 -16.89
N ASP A 858 0.32 -16.84 -16.45
CA ASP A 858 0.64 -18.17 -15.91
C ASP A 858 0.16 -18.32 -14.46
N LEU A 859 -0.07 -17.21 -13.76
CA LEU A 859 -0.58 -17.17 -12.39
C LEU A 859 -1.29 -15.83 -12.10
N PHE A 860 -2.42 -15.91 -11.40
CA PHE A 860 -3.13 -14.75 -10.85
C PHE A 860 -3.21 -14.86 -9.32
N ILE A 861 -2.81 -13.80 -8.60
CA ILE A 861 -2.82 -13.75 -7.14
C ILE A 861 -3.54 -12.49 -6.70
N SER A 862 -4.60 -12.62 -5.93
CA SER A 862 -5.23 -11.50 -5.23
C SER A 862 -4.73 -11.41 -3.79
N LEU A 863 -4.27 -10.24 -3.37
CA LEU A 863 -3.69 -9.98 -2.05
C LEU A 863 -4.71 -9.25 -1.19
N HIS A 864 -5.09 -9.86 -0.08
CA HIS A 864 -6.03 -9.34 0.92
C HIS A 864 -5.47 -9.53 2.34
N ALA A 865 -6.04 -8.80 3.29
CA ALA A 865 -5.82 -9.01 4.71
C ALA A 865 -7.17 -8.95 5.46
N ASN A 866 -7.41 -9.99 6.26
CA ASN A 866 -8.71 -10.42 6.68
C ASN A 866 -9.33 -9.52 7.77
N SER A 867 -10.62 -9.77 8.04
CA SER A 867 -11.36 -9.24 9.19
C SER A 867 -12.35 -10.30 9.70
N MET A 868 -12.87 -10.10 10.90
CA MET A 868 -13.98 -10.91 11.43
C MET A 868 -15.24 -10.04 11.60
N PRO A 869 -16.43 -10.67 11.76
CA PRO A 869 -17.65 -9.97 12.15
C PRO A 869 -17.46 -9.19 13.47
N ASP A 870 -18.18 -8.07 13.61
CA ASP A 870 -18.05 -7.15 14.74
C ASP A 870 -18.36 -7.77 16.12
N ASN A 871 -19.02 -8.92 16.20
CA ASN A 871 -19.33 -9.60 17.47
C ASN A 871 -18.28 -10.65 17.89
N VAL A 872 -17.15 -10.73 17.18
CA VAL A 872 -16.03 -11.63 17.49
C VAL A 872 -14.92 -10.83 18.17
N ASP A 873 -14.23 -11.45 19.13
CA ASP A 873 -13.02 -10.86 19.69
C ASP A 873 -11.85 -11.02 18.70
N ILE A 874 -11.69 -10.03 17.82
CA ILE A 874 -10.71 -10.06 16.73
C ILE A 874 -9.27 -10.00 17.26
N SER A 875 -9.07 -9.48 18.48
CA SER A 875 -7.75 -9.47 19.15
C SER A 875 -7.20 -10.87 19.43
N LYS A 876 -8.04 -11.92 19.29
CA LYS A 876 -7.69 -13.33 19.50
C LYS A 876 -7.65 -14.14 18.20
N VAL A 877 -7.69 -13.46 17.06
CA VAL A 877 -7.66 -14.09 15.73
C VAL A 877 -6.48 -13.53 14.93
N ASP A 878 -5.62 -14.41 14.42
CA ASP A 878 -4.39 -14.08 13.70
C ASP A 878 -4.17 -15.03 12.51
N GLY A 879 -3.15 -14.79 11.69
CA GLY A 879 -2.59 -15.83 10.84
C GLY A 879 -2.95 -15.76 9.35
N PHE A 880 -2.44 -16.75 8.62
CA PHE A 880 -2.37 -16.77 7.16
C PHE A 880 -3.31 -17.82 6.56
N SER A 881 -4.04 -17.47 5.50
CA SER A 881 -4.84 -18.45 4.75
C SER A 881 -4.79 -18.22 3.25
N VAL A 882 -5.05 -19.29 2.50
CA VAL A 882 -5.06 -19.27 1.04
C VAL A 882 -6.41 -19.77 0.56
N TRP A 883 -7.02 -19.01 -0.34
CA TRP A 883 -8.33 -19.27 -0.89
C TRP A 883 -8.23 -19.50 -2.39
N TYR A 884 -8.94 -20.50 -2.88
CA TYR A 884 -8.98 -20.82 -4.29
C TYR A 884 -10.33 -21.42 -4.63
N ARG A 885 -10.62 -21.55 -5.92
CA ARG A 885 -11.87 -22.15 -6.39
C ARG A 885 -11.61 -23.42 -7.20
N GLU A 886 -10.77 -23.31 -8.21
CA GLU A 886 -10.52 -24.38 -9.17
C GLU A 886 -9.42 -25.31 -8.66
N GLN A 887 -9.61 -26.63 -8.80
CA GLN A 887 -8.62 -27.65 -8.40
C GLN A 887 -7.26 -27.47 -9.11
N LEU A 888 -7.27 -26.75 -10.24
CA LEU A 888 -6.10 -26.24 -10.94
C LEU A 888 -5.07 -25.57 -10.01
N ALA A 889 -5.53 -24.84 -8.99
CA ALA A 889 -4.67 -24.08 -8.09
C ALA A 889 -4.20 -24.90 -6.87
N ALA A 890 -4.79 -26.06 -6.57
CA ALA A 890 -4.53 -26.81 -5.35
C ALA A 890 -3.03 -27.12 -5.10
N PRO A 891 -2.23 -27.53 -6.10
CA PRO A 891 -0.80 -27.81 -5.87
C PRO A 891 0.02 -26.57 -5.51
N LEU A 892 -0.34 -25.39 -6.05
CA LEU A 892 0.29 -24.12 -5.68
C LEU A 892 -0.12 -23.72 -4.26
N VAL A 893 -1.40 -23.88 -3.93
CA VAL A 893 -1.98 -23.49 -2.64
C VAL A 893 -1.31 -24.25 -1.50
N GLU A 894 -1.15 -25.57 -1.63
CA GLU A 894 -0.46 -26.42 -0.65
C GLU A 894 0.98 -25.96 -0.43
N MET A 895 1.75 -25.80 -1.51
CA MET A 895 3.14 -25.38 -1.45
C MET A 895 3.32 -23.98 -0.85
N LEU A 896 2.47 -23.03 -1.24
CA LEU A 896 2.53 -21.66 -0.77
C LEU A 896 2.14 -21.57 0.71
N TYR A 897 1.05 -22.23 1.09
CA TYR A 897 0.58 -22.24 2.47
C TYR A 897 1.63 -22.83 3.42
N ASP A 898 2.16 -24.01 3.11
CA ASP A 898 3.16 -24.67 3.95
C ASP A 898 4.47 -23.87 4.03
N HIS A 899 4.93 -23.32 2.91
CA HIS A 899 6.17 -22.53 2.87
C HIS A 899 6.05 -21.23 3.69
N VAL A 900 4.97 -20.47 3.50
CA VAL A 900 4.78 -19.18 4.17
C VAL A 900 4.56 -19.37 5.66
N THR A 901 3.68 -20.31 6.06
CA THR A 901 3.41 -20.55 7.49
C THR A 901 4.62 -21.11 8.22
N GLY A 902 5.36 -22.04 7.61
CA GLY A 902 6.57 -22.62 8.18
C GLY A 902 7.75 -21.63 8.27
N SER A 903 8.02 -20.89 7.21
CA SER A 903 9.21 -20.02 7.14
C SER A 903 9.07 -18.72 7.94
N LEU A 904 7.85 -18.23 8.11
CA LEU A 904 7.56 -17.02 8.89
C LEU A 904 7.01 -17.33 10.29
N ASN A 905 6.85 -18.61 10.64
CA ASN A 905 6.25 -19.04 11.91
C ASN A 905 4.88 -18.38 12.18
N ARG A 906 4.06 -18.23 11.13
CA ARG A 906 2.73 -17.63 11.23
C ARG A 906 1.69 -18.70 11.56
N THR A 907 0.67 -18.33 12.35
CA THR A 907 -0.49 -19.20 12.60
C THR A 907 -1.15 -19.57 11.29
N GLY A 908 -1.28 -20.87 11.01
CA GLY A 908 -1.99 -21.36 9.84
C GLY A 908 -3.51 -21.32 10.04
N LYS A 909 -4.24 -20.64 9.14
CA LYS A 909 -5.71 -20.59 9.12
C LYS A 909 -6.34 -21.43 8.00
N GLY A 910 -5.54 -22.27 7.35
CA GLY A 910 -5.99 -23.29 6.41
C GLY A 910 -6.03 -22.84 4.94
N MET A 911 -6.30 -23.84 4.09
CA MET A 911 -6.50 -23.72 2.66
C MET A 911 -7.98 -23.97 2.35
N HIS A 912 -8.62 -23.05 1.64
CA HIS A 912 -10.08 -23.04 1.55
C HIS A 912 -10.57 -22.97 0.11
N VAL A 913 -11.53 -23.82 -0.22
CA VAL A 913 -12.25 -23.75 -1.50
C VAL A 913 -13.45 -22.81 -1.36
N ARG A 914 -13.41 -21.65 -2.04
CA ARG A 914 -14.49 -20.65 -2.06
C ARG A 914 -14.67 -20.02 -3.43
N ASN A 915 -15.91 -19.63 -3.74
CA ASN A 915 -16.27 -19.01 -5.01
C ASN A 915 -16.10 -17.47 -5.00
N PHE A 916 -14.91 -17.00 -4.60
CA PHE A 916 -14.58 -15.58 -4.67
C PHE A 916 -14.43 -15.14 -6.12
N TYR A 917 -14.92 -13.93 -6.43
CA TYR A 917 -15.00 -13.45 -7.82
C TYR A 917 -13.65 -13.50 -8.54
N VAL A 918 -12.59 -13.02 -7.90
CA VAL A 918 -11.21 -12.97 -8.44
C VAL A 918 -10.58 -14.34 -8.65
N THR A 919 -11.13 -15.40 -8.04
CA THR A 919 -10.63 -16.78 -8.18
C THR A 919 -11.38 -17.59 -9.25
N ARG A 920 -12.33 -16.98 -9.98
CA ARG A 920 -13.16 -17.67 -10.99
C ARG A 920 -12.47 -17.89 -12.34
N GLY A 921 -11.32 -17.27 -12.58
CA GLY A 921 -10.59 -17.40 -13.83
C GLY A 921 -10.02 -18.81 -14.00
N THR A 922 -10.49 -19.55 -15.00
CA THR A 922 -10.03 -20.94 -15.25
C THR A 922 -8.81 -21.01 -16.17
N TRP A 923 -8.43 -19.90 -16.83
CA TRP A 923 -7.32 -19.84 -17.79
C TRP A 923 -5.93 -19.78 -17.15
N ALA A 924 -5.86 -19.64 -15.83
CA ALA A 924 -4.66 -19.66 -15.01
C ALA A 924 -5.03 -20.14 -13.59
N PRO A 925 -4.10 -20.76 -12.83
CA PRO A 925 -4.26 -20.89 -11.38
C PRO A 925 -4.54 -19.50 -10.79
N SER A 926 -5.63 -19.39 -10.05
CA SER A 926 -6.09 -18.12 -9.47
C SER A 926 -6.33 -18.32 -7.97
N ILE A 927 -5.59 -17.58 -7.14
CA ILE A 927 -5.65 -17.68 -5.69
C ILE A 927 -5.88 -16.31 -5.05
N LEU A 928 -6.41 -16.32 -3.84
CA LEU A 928 -6.51 -15.15 -2.96
C LEU A 928 -5.75 -15.47 -1.67
N LEU A 929 -4.88 -14.56 -1.25
CA LEU A 929 -4.15 -14.65 0.01
C LEU A 929 -4.84 -13.74 1.03
N GLU A 930 -5.09 -14.28 2.23
CA GLU A 930 -5.44 -13.50 3.41
C GLU A 930 -4.22 -13.52 4.34
N THR A 931 -3.48 -12.41 4.39
CA THR A 931 -2.11 -12.40 4.93
C THR A 931 -2.03 -12.26 6.45
N GLY A 932 -3.12 -11.77 7.06
CA GLY A 932 -3.29 -11.55 8.49
C GLY A 932 -4.67 -10.96 8.78
N PHE A 933 -4.92 -10.47 9.99
CA PHE A 933 -6.19 -9.81 10.35
C PHE A 933 -6.00 -8.33 10.67
N VAL A 934 -6.42 -7.43 9.76
CA VAL A 934 -6.20 -5.97 9.88
C VAL A 934 -6.75 -5.37 11.18
N PRO A 935 -7.92 -5.78 11.72
CA PRO A 935 -8.42 -5.20 12.97
C PRO A 935 -7.74 -5.75 14.24
N ASN A 936 -6.96 -6.83 14.16
CA ASN A 936 -6.20 -7.36 15.28
C ASN A 936 -4.97 -6.45 15.51
N PRO A 937 -4.72 -5.95 16.74
CA PRO A 937 -3.63 -5.00 17.00
C PRO A 937 -2.23 -5.51 16.66
N GLN A 938 -1.90 -6.75 17.03
CA GLN A 938 -0.58 -7.35 16.81
C GLN A 938 -0.38 -7.71 15.34
N GLU A 939 -1.43 -8.24 14.69
CA GLU A 939 -1.39 -8.51 13.25
C GLU A 939 -1.31 -7.24 12.44
N PHE A 940 -2.02 -6.17 12.84
CA PHE A 940 -1.93 -4.88 12.17
C PHE A 940 -0.50 -4.36 12.22
N GLU A 941 0.12 -4.32 13.40
CA GLU A 941 1.52 -3.90 13.55
C GLU A 941 2.42 -4.67 12.59
N TRP A 942 2.33 -6.00 12.58
CA TRP A 942 3.10 -6.86 11.67
C TRP A 942 2.78 -6.61 10.18
N LEU A 943 1.50 -6.44 9.84
CA LEU A 943 1.05 -6.16 8.47
C LEU A 943 1.45 -4.76 7.99
N THR A 944 1.72 -3.83 8.91
CA THR A 944 2.17 -2.47 8.60
C THR A 944 3.69 -2.31 8.69
N ASP A 945 4.40 -3.31 9.22
CA ASP A 945 5.85 -3.30 9.32
C ASP A 945 6.50 -3.59 7.97
N GLU A 946 7.46 -2.73 7.60
CA GLU A 946 8.09 -2.76 6.28
C GLU A 946 9.03 -3.96 6.10
N GLU A 947 9.72 -4.39 7.16
CA GLU A 947 10.61 -5.55 7.12
C GLU A 947 9.78 -6.83 7.02
N GLU A 948 8.72 -6.95 7.81
CA GLU A 948 7.83 -8.11 7.81
C GLU A 948 7.04 -8.24 6.50
N GLN A 949 6.56 -7.13 5.91
CA GLN A 949 5.97 -7.17 4.56
C GLN A 949 6.99 -7.62 3.50
N THR A 950 8.24 -7.17 3.59
CA THR A 950 9.30 -7.56 2.65
C THR A 950 9.64 -9.05 2.81
N ARG A 951 9.73 -9.53 4.06
CA ARG A 951 9.90 -10.96 4.36
C ARG A 951 8.74 -11.79 3.82
N LEU A 952 7.49 -11.33 3.97
CA LEU A 952 6.32 -11.99 3.41
C LEU A 952 6.38 -12.07 1.88
N ALA A 953 6.63 -10.95 1.21
CA ALA A 953 6.78 -10.88 -0.25
C ALA A 953 7.83 -11.88 -0.76
N LYS A 954 9.00 -11.92 -0.12
CA LYS A 954 10.07 -12.85 -0.47
C LYS A 954 9.65 -14.31 -0.32
N ASN A 955 9.00 -14.69 0.78
CA ASN A 955 8.56 -16.07 1.01
C ASN A 955 7.45 -16.49 0.03
N ILE A 956 6.55 -15.58 -0.33
CA ILE A 956 5.57 -15.84 -1.38
C ILE A 956 6.28 -16.08 -2.73
N ALA A 957 7.26 -15.24 -3.08
CA ALA A 957 8.02 -15.39 -4.33
C ALA A 957 8.84 -16.69 -4.38
N GLU A 958 9.41 -17.13 -3.26
CA GLU A 958 10.12 -18.41 -3.14
C GLU A 958 9.18 -19.60 -3.36
N ALA A 959 7.98 -19.59 -2.77
CA ALA A 959 6.98 -20.64 -2.98
C ALA A 959 6.50 -20.70 -4.44
N ILE A 960 6.26 -19.55 -5.06
CA ILE A 960 5.90 -19.45 -6.48
C ILE A 960 7.04 -20.01 -7.36
N THR A 961 8.28 -19.69 -7.03
CA THR A 961 9.46 -20.21 -7.72
C THR A 961 9.55 -21.73 -7.61
N ALA A 962 9.30 -22.29 -6.43
CA ALA A 962 9.28 -23.73 -6.24
C ALA A 962 8.16 -24.40 -7.06
N TYR A 963 6.99 -23.76 -7.19
CA TYR A 963 5.86 -24.28 -7.95
C TYR A 963 6.16 -24.39 -9.44
N PHE A 964 6.85 -23.41 -10.03
CA PHE A 964 7.22 -23.38 -11.45
C PHE A 964 8.47 -24.20 -11.80
N ARG A 965 9.22 -24.70 -10.81
CA ARG A 965 10.35 -25.63 -11.02
C ARG A 965 9.92 -27.10 -11.16
N LYS A 966 8.73 -27.43 -10.63
CA LYS A 966 8.12 -28.76 -10.73
C LYS A 966 7.12 -28.78 -11.87
#